data_AF-A0A834TZ66-F1
#
_entry.id   AF-A0A834TZ66-F1
#
_cell.length_a   1.000
_cell.length_b   1.000
_cell.length_c   1.000
_cell.angle_alpha   90.00
_cell.angle_beta   90.00
_cell.angle_gamma   90.00
#
_symmetry.space_group_name_H-M   'P 1'
#
loop_
_entity.id
_entity.type
_entity.pdbx_description
1 polymer ?
#
loop_
_entity_poly.entity_id
_entity_poly.type
_entity_poly.pdbx_seq_one_letter_code
_entity_poly.pdbx_strand_id
1 'polypeptide(L)'
;MEFRTRNYSADYNSHVLPCVPADFHPLSAPSVSDTQVLTVDHGNNEFLDPLRGMDGDAKATSSDHEVLSEAASHPPPKDWTSSFRRSLQQRFPVSKMVSVSSIPDVIMRSGKYLEKSSTIMHKEELDDPKQFSDDSVKVITWQEYISRLRELKDEISSAWLADDRITSLKLSIKVAKLLKDTSVLQFYPTLFVLVTDIMDMLGDMVWQRIKQKAEFAEDGTVLCKLPEDFKASDICSDAKETCNNWFSKIGAVRELLPRIYLELAILPCWRFLLDQPVDSLKRLVMMIRGLGDPVASAYCRLYMAHCAQKLPSHDKGNLVTCVNDIGVILNQILSTSESICRNVMDNKKLLVTLMEPTIEYIMKCIFKGLPQRQISDVLSELGLKKNQQFFGTVTCVSVVLHHLLKELPIETIFSNSPEILDLIECSKDNSFDQHMNYRLLGFRLYERKYPVDIVKAVLDKVFQVIVQYDSLDEYLKVVDAYADLILQNQMGNFLNSILEGISRRAYKEITEDELSNLQSLLVKLLSHLTCLEDVFALNHFPEILDVMHGNSRNVIFMHILNMATRDLQLHISDPTAIQLLFEISQTLHDNMEFMNVKDAESQVARLISRFVHMIDYGAELERHLAFLVDCRGAFGRLNKLKETLVHSSNCLAIRAFRYSLNHLTFVKSCLTFSEVTIPSISAQSRKFDLFLETAEVALLGGLFSHSEGLVDSAISSLLSLDKMDG
;
A
#
# COMPACT_ATOMS: atom_id res chain seq x y z
N MET A 1 -11.42 -15.10 57.14
CA MET A 1 -11.85 -14.18 56.06
C MET A 1 -13.25 -14.60 55.65
N GLU A 2 -14.25 -13.81 56.03
CA GLU A 2 -15.64 -14.03 55.58
C GLU A 2 -15.75 -13.64 54.11
N PHE A 3 -16.19 -14.58 53.28
CA PHE A 3 -16.43 -14.31 51.86
C PHE A 3 -17.67 -13.42 51.72
N ARG A 4 -17.51 -12.23 51.13
CA ARG A 4 -18.64 -11.38 50.75
C ARG A 4 -19.52 -12.13 49.76
N THR A 5 -20.81 -12.25 50.08
CA THR A 5 -21.82 -12.79 49.17
C THR A 5 -21.93 -11.94 47.92
N ARG A 6 -21.69 -12.57 46.76
CA ARG A 6 -21.75 -11.94 45.44
C ARG A 6 -23.21 -11.60 45.12
N ASN A 7 -23.48 -10.33 44.86
CA ASN A 7 -24.83 -9.85 44.63
C ASN A 7 -25.18 -9.92 43.14
N TYR A 8 -25.65 -11.09 42.71
CA TYR A 8 -25.94 -11.39 41.30
C TYR A 8 -26.93 -10.44 40.64
N SER A 9 -27.82 -9.79 41.41
CA SER A 9 -28.75 -8.79 40.88
C SER A 9 -28.08 -7.45 40.55
N ALA A 10 -27.01 -7.08 41.27
CA ALA A 10 -26.23 -5.88 40.96
C ALA A 10 -25.34 -6.08 39.72
N ASP A 11 -24.76 -7.29 39.55
CA ASP A 11 -24.01 -7.68 38.34
C ASP A 11 -24.94 -7.80 37.11
N TYR A 12 -26.18 -8.27 37.30
CA TYR A 12 -27.15 -8.31 36.20
C TYR A 12 -27.53 -6.89 35.75
N ASN A 13 -27.79 -5.98 36.68
CA ASN A 13 -28.18 -4.60 36.36
C ASN A 13 -27.05 -3.74 35.78
N SER A 14 -25.77 -4.06 36.02
CA SER A 14 -24.63 -3.34 35.43
C SER A 14 -24.36 -3.73 33.96
N HIS A 15 -24.90 -4.86 33.50
CA HIS A 15 -24.75 -5.38 32.14
C HIS A 15 -26.03 -5.28 31.28
N VAL A 16 -27.13 -4.77 31.84
CA VAL A 16 -28.37 -4.55 31.09
C VAL A 16 -28.29 -3.23 30.34
N LEU A 17 -28.16 -3.32 29.02
CA LEU A 17 -28.45 -2.19 28.14
C LEU A 17 -29.95 -1.87 28.24
N PRO A 18 -30.35 -0.60 28.39
CA PRO A 18 -31.76 -0.24 28.35
C PRO A 18 -32.31 -0.53 26.95
N CYS A 19 -33.08 -1.60 26.82
CA CYS A 19 -33.88 -1.88 25.63
C CYS A 19 -35.03 -0.87 25.57
N VAL A 20 -34.82 0.23 24.87
CA VAL A 20 -35.92 1.13 24.47
C VAL A 20 -36.62 0.46 23.27
N PRO A 21 -37.94 0.25 23.31
CA PRO A 21 -38.68 -0.20 22.14
C PRO A 21 -38.46 0.78 20.99
N ALA A 22 -37.99 0.29 19.84
CA ALA A 22 -37.97 1.09 18.63
C ALA A 22 -39.42 1.27 18.14
N ASP A 23 -39.82 2.49 17.78
CA ASP A 23 -41.17 2.80 17.28
C ASP A 23 -41.54 1.97 16.03
N PHE A 24 -40.52 1.47 15.30
CA PHE A 24 -40.68 0.56 14.16
C PHE A 24 -39.63 -0.56 14.20
N HIS A 25 -40.06 -1.78 13.91
CA HIS A 25 -39.19 -2.96 13.91
C HIS A 25 -38.24 -2.94 12.69
N PRO A 26 -36.90 -3.05 12.86
CA PRO A 26 -35.91 -2.84 11.80
C PRO A 26 -35.95 -3.85 10.64
N LEU A 27 -36.63 -4.99 10.82
CA LEU A 27 -36.86 -5.99 9.75
C LEU A 27 -38.15 -5.76 8.95
N SER A 28 -38.99 -4.79 9.35
CA SER A 28 -40.24 -4.47 8.68
C SER A 28 -39.99 -3.69 7.39
N ALA A 29 -40.76 -3.99 6.33
CA ALA A 29 -40.79 -3.16 5.13
C ALA A 29 -41.45 -1.81 5.46
N PRO A 30 -41.01 -0.68 4.87
CA PRO A 30 -41.68 0.59 5.07
C PRO A 30 -43.09 0.54 4.47
N SER A 31 -44.11 0.90 5.26
CA SER A 31 -45.40 1.31 4.73
C SER A 31 -45.27 2.75 4.24
N VAL A 32 -45.44 2.99 2.94
CA VAL A 32 -45.67 4.35 2.43
C VAL A 32 -47.04 4.76 2.97
N SER A 33 -47.10 5.85 3.73
CA SER A 33 -48.34 6.35 4.34
C SER A 33 -49.43 6.55 3.29
N ASP A 34 -50.61 5.96 3.55
CA ASP A 34 -51.85 6.11 2.78
C ASP A 34 -52.16 7.59 2.55
N THR A 35 -51.83 8.10 1.36
CA THR A 35 -52.44 9.33 0.88
C THR A 35 -53.77 8.90 0.29
N GLN A 36 -54.86 9.17 1.02
CA GLN A 36 -56.23 8.85 0.64
C GLN A 36 -56.52 9.28 -0.81
N VAL A 37 -56.50 8.33 -1.74
CA VAL A 37 -57.13 8.49 -3.06
C VAL A 37 -58.56 7.98 -2.90
N LEU A 38 -59.51 8.90 -3.06
CA LEU A 38 -60.94 8.62 -3.07
C LEU A 38 -61.24 7.41 -3.95
N THR A 39 -61.83 6.38 -3.36
CA THR A 39 -62.34 5.19 -4.03
C THR A 39 -63.40 5.59 -5.05
N VAL A 40 -63.06 5.50 -6.33
CA VAL A 40 -64.04 5.32 -7.41
C VAL A 40 -63.92 3.87 -7.84
N ASP A 41 -64.95 3.12 -7.47
CA ASP A 41 -65.14 1.70 -7.71
C ASP A 41 -65.33 1.44 -9.22
N HIS A 42 -64.37 0.76 -9.88
CA HIS A 42 -64.60 0.02 -11.12
C HIS A 42 -63.49 -1.02 -11.37
N GLY A 43 -63.85 -2.31 -11.23
CA GLY A 43 -63.46 -3.41 -12.12
C GLY A 43 -62.09 -4.08 -11.91
N ASN A 44 -62.10 -5.33 -11.44
CA ASN A 44 -61.06 -6.38 -11.57
C ASN A 44 -59.66 -5.93 -12.00
N ASN A 45 -58.84 -5.44 -11.07
CA ASN A 45 -57.39 -5.43 -11.24
C ASN A 45 -56.84 -6.77 -10.73
N GLU A 46 -56.55 -7.68 -11.65
CA GLU A 46 -55.71 -8.84 -11.38
C GLU A 46 -54.33 -8.34 -10.91
N PHE A 47 -53.85 -8.85 -9.78
CA PHE A 47 -52.51 -8.61 -9.28
C PHE A 47 -51.48 -9.12 -10.30
N LEU A 48 -50.90 -8.20 -11.07
CA LEU A 48 -49.84 -8.48 -12.04
C LEU A 48 -48.53 -8.70 -11.29
N ASP A 49 -48.10 -9.95 -11.16
CA ASP A 49 -46.79 -10.30 -10.61
C ASP A 49 -45.69 -9.83 -11.60
N PRO A 50 -44.86 -8.83 -11.27
CA PRO A 50 -43.85 -8.28 -12.18
C PRO A 50 -42.65 -9.21 -12.44
N LEU A 51 -42.62 -10.39 -11.83
CA LEU A 51 -41.67 -11.47 -12.12
C LEU A 51 -42.23 -12.56 -13.05
N ARG A 52 -43.52 -12.55 -13.39
CA ARG A 52 -44.07 -13.41 -14.44
C ARG A 52 -43.97 -12.69 -15.78
N GLY A 53 -43.41 -13.37 -16.78
CA GLY A 53 -43.55 -12.95 -18.18
C GLY A 53 -45.01 -13.08 -18.61
N MET A 54 -45.48 -12.16 -19.46
CA MET A 54 -46.77 -12.30 -20.13
C MET A 54 -46.61 -13.38 -21.22
N ASP A 55 -47.32 -14.50 -21.08
CA ASP A 55 -47.46 -15.50 -22.14
C ASP A 55 -48.21 -14.84 -23.32
N GLY A 56 -47.46 -14.36 -24.29
CA GLY A 56 -47.97 -13.85 -25.56
C GLY A 56 -47.43 -14.69 -26.70
N ASP A 57 -48.25 -15.63 -27.20
CA ASP A 57 -48.05 -16.29 -28.48
C ASP A 57 -47.95 -15.24 -29.61
N ALA A 58 -46.74 -14.88 -30.01
CA ALA A 58 -46.48 -14.08 -31.21
C ALA A 58 -45.39 -14.75 -32.04
N LYS A 59 -45.84 -15.28 -33.18
CA LYS A 59 -45.03 -15.93 -34.22
C LYS A 59 -43.81 -15.08 -34.59
N ALA A 60 -42.68 -15.79 -34.72
CA ALA A 60 -41.43 -15.28 -35.24
C ALA A 60 -41.57 -14.53 -36.56
N THR A 61 -41.04 -13.31 -36.59
CA THR A 61 -40.53 -12.65 -37.79
C THR A 61 -39.18 -12.03 -37.46
N SER A 62 -38.15 -12.49 -38.16
CA SER A 62 -36.78 -12.00 -38.12
C SER A 62 -36.69 -10.56 -38.62
N SER A 63 -36.20 -9.65 -37.80
CA SER A 63 -35.59 -8.40 -38.25
C SER A 63 -34.27 -8.20 -37.54
N ASP A 64 -33.20 -8.09 -38.33
CA ASP A 64 -31.85 -7.81 -37.91
C ASP A 64 -31.81 -6.57 -37.01
N HIS A 65 -31.36 -6.73 -35.77
CA HIS A 65 -31.00 -5.60 -34.91
C HIS A 65 -29.49 -5.59 -34.71
N GLU A 66 -28.88 -4.61 -35.38
CA GLU A 66 -27.53 -4.15 -35.16
C GLU A 66 -27.27 -3.87 -33.68
N VAL A 67 -26.06 -4.24 -33.28
CA VAL A 67 -25.46 -4.03 -31.97
C VAL A 67 -25.46 -2.53 -31.64
N LEU A 68 -26.43 -2.06 -30.85
CA LEU A 68 -26.36 -0.74 -30.20
C LEU A 68 -25.65 -0.88 -28.85
N SER A 69 -24.33 -1.01 -28.95
CA SER A 69 -23.41 -0.73 -27.85
C SER A 69 -23.05 0.75 -27.89
N GLU A 70 -23.85 1.62 -27.27
CA GLU A 70 -23.47 2.93 -26.70
C GLU A 70 -24.71 3.74 -26.30
N ALA A 71 -25.05 3.77 -25.01
CA ALA A 71 -25.79 4.88 -24.39
C ALA A 71 -25.72 4.82 -22.85
N ALA A 72 -24.91 5.72 -22.28
CA ALA A 72 -24.97 6.27 -20.92
C ALA A 72 -25.28 5.29 -19.76
N SER A 73 -24.32 4.41 -19.46
CA SER A 73 -24.13 3.92 -18.10
C SER A 73 -23.37 4.99 -17.30
N HIS A 74 -23.87 5.40 -16.14
CA HIS A 74 -23.01 6.10 -15.18
C HIS A 74 -21.84 5.16 -14.87
N PRO A 75 -20.59 5.52 -15.19
CA PRO A 75 -19.48 4.64 -14.93
C PRO A 75 -19.37 4.46 -13.41
N PRO A 76 -19.19 3.22 -12.90
CA PRO A 76 -18.83 3.04 -11.50
C PRO A 76 -17.59 3.88 -11.20
N PRO A 77 -17.46 4.44 -9.99
CA PRO A 77 -16.28 5.23 -9.65
C PRO A 77 -15.04 4.38 -9.95
N LYS A 78 -14.17 4.87 -10.85
CA LYS A 78 -12.96 4.17 -11.34
C LYS A 78 -12.12 3.55 -10.20
N ASP A 79 -12.21 4.16 -9.02
CA ASP A 79 -11.59 3.75 -7.76
C ASP A 79 -11.98 2.34 -7.25
N TRP A 80 -13.26 1.93 -7.36
CA TRP A 80 -13.75 0.67 -6.79
C TRP A 80 -13.32 -0.55 -7.61
N THR A 81 -13.68 -0.55 -8.90
CA THR A 81 -13.56 -1.73 -9.76
C THR A 81 -12.11 -1.99 -10.20
N SER A 82 -11.29 -0.95 -10.35
CA SER A 82 -9.93 -1.09 -10.91
C SER A 82 -8.80 -1.00 -9.89
N SER A 83 -8.94 -0.17 -8.84
CA SER A 83 -7.88 0.09 -7.87
C SER A 83 -8.08 -0.71 -6.58
N PHE A 84 -9.25 -0.61 -5.95
CA PHE A 84 -9.49 -1.26 -4.66
C PHE A 84 -9.62 -2.78 -4.76
N ARG A 85 -10.45 -3.30 -5.67
CA ARG A 85 -10.61 -4.77 -5.88
C ARG A 85 -9.28 -5.45 -6.24
N ARG A 86 -8.44 -4.80 -7.07
CA ARG A 86 -7.11 -5.31 -7.44
C ARG A 86 -6.14 -5.28 -6.26
N SER A 87 -6.13 -4.20 -5.47
CA SER A 87 -5.32 -4.10 -4.25
C SER A 87 -5.68 -5.19 -3.25
N LEU A 88 -6.98 -5.46 -3.06
CA LEU A 88 -7.46 -6.52 -2.17
C LEU A 88 -6.96 -7.92 -2.62
N GLN A 89 -7.01 -8.21 -3.92
CA GLN A 89 -6.52 -9.48 -4.48
C GLN A 89 -4.99 -9.63 -4.38
N GLN A 90 -4.23 -8.53 -4.52
CA GLN A 90 -2.78 -8.55 -4.34
C GLN A 90 -2.38 -8.75 -2.88
N ARG A 91 -3.16 -8.17 -1.96
CA ARG A 91 -2.92 -8.28 -0.51
C ARG A 91 -3.21 -9.67 0.04
N PHE A 92 -4.14 -10.40 -0.58
CA PHE A 92 -4.51 -11.77 -0.19
C PHE A 92 -4.35 -12.74 -1.37
N PRO A 93 -3.10 -13.08 -1.75
CA PRO A 93 -2.87 -14.05 -2.82
C PRO A 93 -3.36 -15.44 -2.38
N VAL A 94 -4.14 -16.08 -3.26
CA VAL A 94 -4.79 -17.37 -2.96
C VAL A 94 -3.77 -18.52 -3.09
N SER A 95 -3.55 -19.29 -2.02
CA SER A 95 -2.77 -20.55 -2.04
C SER A 95 -3.53 -21.65 -2.81
N LYS A 96 -2.89 -22.65 -3.43
CA LYS A 96 -3.54 -23.53 -4.44
C LYS A 96 -4.67 -24.49 -3.99
N MET A 97 -4.96 -24.68 -2.70
CA MET A 97 -6.01 -25.62 -2.23
C MET A 97 -6.89 -25.08 -1.09
N VAL A 98 -8.14 -25.56 -1.01
CA VAL A 98 -9.19 -25.19 -0.04
C VAL A 98 -9.76 -26.44 0.62
N SER A 99 -10.27 -26.30 1.82
CA SER A 99 -11.30 -27.20 2.34
C SER A 99 -12.52 -26.36 2.70
N VAL A 100 -13.63 -26.49 1.95
CA VAL A 100 -14.89 -25.77 2.22
C VAL A 100 -15.78 -26.70 3.03
N SER A 101 -16.17 -26.29 4.25
CA SER A 101 -16.92 -27.16 5.18
C SER A 101 -18.41 -27.31 4.82
N SER A 102 -18.95 -26.43 4.00
CA SER A 102 -20.38 -26.46 3.64
C SER A 102 -20.59 -25.88 2.24
N ILE A 103 -20.48 -26.72 1.23
CA ILE A 103 -20.91 -26.37 -0.12
C ILE A 103 -22.45 -26.40 -0.14
N PRO A 104 -23.16 -25.29 -0.44
CA PRO A 104 -24.59 -25.37 -0.71
C PRO A 104 -24.82 -26.26 -1.94
N ASP A 105 -25.86 -27.11 -1.94
CA ASP A 105 -26.26 -28.03 -3.03
C ASP A 105 -26.20 -27.43 -4.46
N VAL A 106 -26.27 -26.10 -4.54
CA VAL A 106 -26.12 -25.26 -5.73
C VAL A 106 -24.81 -25.48 -6.51
N ILE A 107 -23.72 -25.79 -5.82
CA ILE A 107 -22.41 -26.04 -6.44
C ILE A 107 -22.28 -27.53 -6.84
N MET A 108 -23.11 -28.43 -6.27
CA MET A 108 -23.01 -29.88 -6.48
C MET A 108 -23.91 -30.44 -7.61
N ARG A 109 -24.99 -29.75 -8.01
CA ARG A 109 -25.91 -30.26 -9.06
C ARG A 109 -25.96 -29.40 -10.32
N SER A 110 -25.20 -29.81 -11.34
CA SER A 110 -25.68 -29.82 -12.73
C SER A 110 -24.79 -30.70 -13.60
N GLY A 111 -25.16 -31.97 -13.71
CA GLY A 111 -24.53 -32.92 -14.64
C GLY A 111 -25.46 -34.09 -14.88
N LYS A 112 -26.23 -33.98 -15.97
CA LYS A 112 -27.27 -34.91 -16.49
C LYS A 112 -28.67 -34.67 -15.93
N TYR A 113 -29.56 -34.14 -16.77
CA TYR A 113 -30.83 -34.77 -17.16
C TYR A 113 -31.48 -33.92 -18.25
N LEU A 114 -31.32 -34.35 -19.50
CA LEU A 114 -32.30 -34.12 -20.55
C LEU A 114 -33.10 -35.43 -20.69
N GLU A 115 -34.41 -35.30 -20.91
CA GLU A 115 -35.39 -36.35 -21.21
C GLU A 115 -35.91 -37.22 -20.05
N LYS A 116 -37.10 -36.89 -19.53
CA LYS A 116 -38.35 -37.58 -19.93
C LYS A 116 -39.59 -37.03 -19.22
N SER A 117 -40.50 -36.55 -20.07
CA SER A 117 -41.97 -36.56 -20.00
C SER A 117 -42.73 -35.95 -18.83
N SER A 118 -43.65 -35.09 -19.25
CA SER A 118 -44.75 -34.44 -18.56
C SER A 118 -45.84 -35.41 -18.04
N THR A 119 -46.60 -34.89 -17.06
CA THR A 119 -47.96 -35.26 -16.59
C THR A 119 -48.08 -36.30 -15.46
N ILE A 120 -48.44 -35.79 -14.26
CA ILE A 120 -49.37 -36.26 -13.20
C ILE A 120 -48.94 -35.52 -11.91
N MET A 121 -49.42 -34.30 -11.68
CA MET A 121 -50.52 -33.94 -10.75
C MET A 121 -50.32 -34.29 -9.26
N HIS A 122 -50.16 -33.20 -8.48
CA HIS A 122 -50.78 -32.87 -7.19
C HIS A 122 -50.36 -33.54 -5.86
N LYS A 123 -49.94 -32.61 -4.96
CA LYS A 123 -50.18 -32.50 -3.51
C LYS A 123 -49.60 -33.59 -2.57
N GLU A 124 -49.18 -33.08 -1.42
CA GLU A 124 -48.74 -33.78 -0.20
C GLU A 124 -47.31 -34.34 -0.24
N GLU A 125 -46.39 -33.58 0.36
CA GLU A 125 -45.34 -34.10 1.26
C GLU A 125 -44.70 -32.90 1.97
N LEU A 126 -45.47 -32.33 2.89
CA LEU A 126 -44.93 -31.82 4.15
C LEU A 126 -44.82 -33.04 5.08
N ASP A 127 -43.78 -33.06 5.91
CA ASP A 127 -43.41 -34.07 6.92
C ASP A 127 -42.63 -35.30 6.45
N ASP A 128 -41.29 -35.15 6.41
CA ASP A 128 -40.43 -36.19 7.01
C ASP A 128 -39.12 -35.59 7.57
N PRO A 129 -38.92 -35.53 8.90
CA PRO A 129 -37.72 -34.97 9.52
C PRO A 129 -36.70 -36.07 9.76
N LYS A 130 -36.10 -36.66 8.70
CA LYS A 130 -35.02 -37.67 8.86
C LYS A 130 -34.23 -37.89 7.57
N GLN A 131 -33.37 -36.93 7.23
CA GLN A 131 -32.14 -37.21 6.47
C GLN A 131 -31.11 -36.08 6.71
N PHE A 132 -30.67 -35.95 7.96
CA PHE A 132 -29.43 -35.25 8.31
C PHE A 132 -28.40 -36.31 8.71
N SER A 133 -27.66 -36.84 7.73
CA SER A 133 -26.40 -37.54 7.97
C SER A 133 -25.68 -37.80 6.64
N ASP A 134 -25.06 -36.77 6.07
CA ASP A 134 -23.86 -36.94 5.24
C ASP A 134 -23.10 -35.62 5.07
N ASP A 135 -22.56 -35.08 6.18
CA ASP A 135 -21.52 -34.06 6.16
C ASP A 135 -20.20 -34.71 5.68
N SER A 136 -20.12 -35.02 4.38
CA SER A 136 -18.86 -35.35 3.73
C SER A 136 -18.23 -34.05 3.20
N VAL A 137 -17.16 -33.59 3.86
CA VAL A 137 -16.34 -32.47 3.38
C VAL A 137 -15.78 -32.83 2.01
N LYS A 138 -16.40 -32.30 0.93
CA LYS A 138 -15.92 -32.48 -0.44
C LYS A 138 -15.00 -31.33 -0.81
N VAL A 139 -13.74 -31.68 -1.08
CA VAL A 139 -12.67 -30.74 -1.46
C VAL A 139 -12.84 -30.36 -2.94
N ILE A 140 -13.25 -29.12 -3.21
CA ILE A 140 -13.27 -28.51 -4.56
C ILE A 140 -12.04 -27.60 -4.68
N THR A 141 -11.42 -27.54 -5.86
CA THR A 141 -10.27 -26.65 -6.11
C THR A 141 -10.71 -25.18 -6.29
N TRP A 142 -9.81 -24.23 -6.05
CA TRP A 142 -10.13 -22.79 -6.22
C TRP A 142 -10.60 -22.43 -7.62
N GLN A 143 -10.01 -23.04 -8.64
CA GLN A 143 -10.35 -22.78 -10.03
C GLN A 143 -11.76 -23.27 -10.36
N GLU A 144 -12.15 -24.42 -9.82
CA GLU A 144 -13.52 -24.94 -9.96
C GLU A 144 -14.53 -24.04 -9.25
N TYR A 145 -14.18 -23.52 -8.06
CA TYR A 145 -15.04 -22.58 -7.35
C TYR A 145 -15.26 -21.27 -8.16
N ILE A 146 -14.19 -20.70 -8.71
CA ILE A 146 -14.26 -19.50 -9.56
C ILE A 146 -15.05 -19.79 -10.85
N SER A 147 -14.81 -20.94 -11.48
CA SER A 147 -15.55 -21.37 -12.68
C SER A 147 -17.04 -21.46 -12.38
N ARG A 148 -17.42 -22.07 -11.26
CA ARG A 148 -18.82 -22.24 -10.89
C ARG A 148 -19.52 -20.91 -10.60
N LEU A 149 -18.82 -19.96 -10.00
CA LEU A 149 -19.34 -18.60 -9.83
C LEU A 149 -19.55 -17.87 -11.16
N ARG A 150 -18.67 -18.10 -12.14
CA ARG A 150 -18.85 -17.57 -13.51
C ARG A 150 -20.05 -18.22 -14.20
N GLU A 151 -20.20 -19.54 -14.10
CA GLU A 151 -21.37 -20.25 -14.63
C GLU A 151 -22.66 -19.72 -14.01
N LEU A 152 -22.72 -19.52 -12.68
CA LEU A 152 -23.88 -18.93 -12.02
C LEU A 152 -24.17 -17.51 -12.52
N LYS A 153 -23.13 -16.70 -12.78
CA LYS A 153 -23.27 -15.37 -13.38
C LYS A 153 -23.91 -15.45 -14.78
N ASP A 154 -23.47 -16.39 -15.60
CA ASP A 154 -23.99 -16.60 -16.94
C ASP A 154 -25.43 -17.13 -16.88
N GLU A 155 -25.74 -18.09 -16.00
CA GLU A 155 -27.09 -18.61 -15.76
C GLU A 155 -28.07 -17.50 -15.32
N ILE A 156 -27.64 -16.60 -14.42
CA ILE A 156 -28.43 -15.43 -13.98
C ILE A 156 -28.73 -14.51 -15.18
N SER A 157 -27.73 -14.29 -16.04
CA SER A 157 -27.85 -13.42 -17.21
C SER A 157 -28.77 -14.04 -18.26
N SER A 158 -28.64 -15.35 -18.53
CA SER A 158 -29.54 -16.08 -19.44
C SER A 158 -30.98 -16.11 -18.94
N ALA A 159 -31.21 -16.38 -17.66
CA ALA A 159 -32.55 -16.33 -17.07
C ALA A 159 -33.16 -14.92 -17.17
N TRP A 160 -32.35 -13.88 -16.98
CA TRP A 160 -32.79 -12.50 -17.17
C TRP A 160 -33.13 -12.19 -18.63
N LEU A 161 -32.34 -12.66 -19.60
CA LEU A 161 -32.67 -12.46 -21.02
C LEU A 161 -33.94 -13.20 -21.43
N ALA A 162 -34.24 -14.33 -20.80
CA ALA A 162 -35.48 -15.09 -21.00
C ALA A 162 -36.71 -14.54 -20.24
N ASP A 163 -36.60 -13.34 -19.65
CA ASP A 163 -37.63 -12.72 -18.77
C ASP A 163 -38.02 -13.54 -17.53
N ASP A 164 -37.25 -14.58 -17.19
CA ASP A 164 -37.42 -15.37 -15.96
C ASP A 164 -36.74 -14.67 -14.76
N ARG A 165 -37.40 -13.62 -14.28
CA ARG A 165 -36.93 -12.78 -13.17
C ARG A 165 -36.91 -13.54 -11.84
N ILE A 166 -37.82 -14.50 -11.67
CA ILE A 166 -37.90 -15.33 -10.45
C ILE A 166 -36.64 -16.19 -10.33
N THR A 167 -36.26 -16.88 -11.41
CA THR A 167 -35.07 -17.73 -11.40
C THR A 167 -33.81 -16.89 -11.27
N SER A 168 -33.73 -15.75 -11.96
CA SER A 168 -32.62 -14.81 -11.82
C SER A 168 -32.44 -14.38 -10.35
N LEU A 169 -33.50 -13.95 -9.67
CA LEU A 169 -33.46 -13.58 -8.26
C LEU A 169 -33.10 -14.77 -7.34
N LYS A 170 -33.66 -15.95 -7.59
CA LYS A 170 -33.35 -17.17 -6.81
C LYS A 170 -31.87 -17.56 -6.92
N LEU A 171 -31.28 -17.46 -8.12
CA LEU A 171 -29.86 -17.71 -8.34
C LEU A 171 -29.00 -16.64 -7.66
N SER A 172 -29.37 -15.37 -7.73
CA SER A 172 -28.66 -14.30 -7.01
C SER A 172 -28.71 -14.48 -5.49
N ILE A 173 -29.85 -14.91 -4.92
CA ILE A 173 -29.95 -15.28 -3.50
C ILE A 173 -28.93 -16.38 -3.15
N LYS A 174 -28.80 -17.40 -4.02
CA LYS A 174 -27.82 -18.49 -3.81
C LYS A 174 -26.38 -17.98 -3.85
N VAL A 175 -26.05 -17.07 -4.75
CA VAL A 175 -24.73 -16.45 -4.84
C VAL A 175 -24.42 -15.64 -3.57
N ALA A 176 -25.36 -14.80 -3.10
CA ALA A 176 -25.16 -14.01 -1.88
C ALA A 176 -24.99 -14.86 -0.62
N LYS A 177 -25.63 -16.05 -0.55
CA LYS A 177 -25.45 -17.01 0.56
C LYS A 177 -24.03 -17.51 0.70
N LEU A 178 -23.23 -17.50 -0.36
CA LEU A 178 -21.84 -17.98 -0.29
C LEU A 178 -20.99 -17.16 0.69
N LEU A 179 -21.33 -15.88 0.90
CA LEU A 179 -20.66 -15.01 1.86
C LEU A 179 -20.94 -15.35 3.33
N LYS A 180 -21.83 -16.31 3.59
CA LYS A 180 -22.06 -16.86 4.94
C LYS A 180 -20.91 -17.78 5.37
N ASP A 181 -20.24 -18.42 4.42
CA ASP A 181 -19.15 -19.35 4.72
C ASP A 181 -17.84 -18.58 4.91
N THR A 182 -17.44 -18.44 6.17
CA THR A 182 -16.16 -17.83 6.59
C THR A 182 -15.11 -18.87 6.97
N SER A 183 -15.34 -20.16 6.69
CA SER A 183 -14.45 -21.27 7.07
C SER A 183 -13.04 -21.13 6.49
N VAL A 184 -12.90 -20.52 5.31
CA VAL A 184 -11.61 -20.26 4.66
C VAL A 184 -11.32 -18.78 4.60
N LEU A 185 -10.86 -18.26 5.74
CA LEU A 185 -10.59 -16.85 6.00
C LEU A 185 -9.79 -16.14 4.90
N GLN A 186 -8.69 -16.73 4.42
CA GLN A 186 -7.81 -16.09 3.42
C GLN A 186 -8.45 -15.96 2.03
N PHE A 187 -9.46 -16.77 1.72
CA PHE A 187 -10.18 -16.70 0.44
C PHE A 187 -11.36 -15.74 0.47
N TYR A 188 -11.88 -15.44 1.66
CA TYR A 188 -13.04 -14.57 1.82
C TYR A 188 -12.95 -13.24 1.05
N PRO A 189 -11.82 -12.52 1.03
CA PRO A 189 -11.71 -11.28 0.24
C PRO A 189 -11.91 -11.50 -1.26
N THR A 190 -11.41 -12.62 -1.80
CA THR A 190 -11.58 -12.99 -3.22
C THR A 190 -13.03 -13.37 -3.51
N LEU A 191 -13.64 -14.19 -2.64
CA LEU A 191 -15.04 -14.56 -2.73
C LEU A 191 -15.94 -13.31 -2.73
N PHE A 192 -15.68 -12.39 -1.82
CA PHE A 192 -16.38 -11.12 -1.70
C PHE A 192 -16.36 -10.32 -3.00
N VAL A 193 -15.19 -10.19 -3.65
CA VAL A 193 -15.09 -9.48 -4.93
C VAL A 193 -15.98 -10.12 -5.99
N LEU A 194 -15.92 -11.45 -6.14
CA LEU A 194 -16.70 -12.17 -7.16
C LEU A 194 -18.21 -12.12 -6.90
N VAL A 195 -18.62 -12.26 -5.64
CA VAL A 195 -20.04 -12.18 -5.28
C VAL A 195 -20.57 -10.76 -5.48
N THR A 196 -19.83 -9.73 -5.06
CA THR A 196 -20.27 -8.34 -5.23
C THR A 196 -20.28 -7.91 -6.70
N ASP A 197 -19.42 -8.47 -7.57
CA ASP A 197 -19.53 -8.29 -9.02
C ASP A 197 -20.89 -8.78 -9.57
N ILE A 198 -21.37 -9.93 -9.08
CA ILE A 198 -22.67 -10.48 -9.48
C ILE A 198 -23.82 -9.67 -8.87
N MET A 199 -23.68 -9.22 -7.61
CA MET A 199 -24.67 -8.34 -6.97
C MET A 199 -24.81 -7.01 -7.71
N ASP A 200 -23.69 -6.36 -8.07
CA ASP A 200 -23.68 -5.12 -8.84
C ASP A 200 -24.35 -5.31 -10.21
N MET A 201 -24.04 -6.41 -10.91
CA MET A 201 -24.68 -6.77 -12.19
C MET A 201 -26.21 -6.90 -12.05
N LEU A 202 -26.69 -7.59 -11.02
CA LEU A 202 -28.13 -7.69 -10.75
C LEU A 202 -28.75 -6.33 -10.46
N GLY A 203 -28.09 -5.52 -9.62
CA GLY A 203 -28.53 -4.17 -9.28
C GLY A 203 -28.71 -3.28 -10.52
N ASP A 204 -27.71 -3.30 -11.41
CA ASP A 204 -27.75 -2.58 -12.68
C ASP A 204 -28.88 -3.07 -13.59
N MET A 205 -29.10 -4.39 -13.67
CA MET A 205 -30.18 -4.99 -14.46
C MET A 205 -31.56 -4.58 -13.95
N VAL A 206 -31.78 -4.60 -12.63
CA VAL A 206 -33.02 -4.13 -12.01
C VAL A 206 -33.23 -2.63 -12.23
N TRP A 207 -32.18 -1.82 -12.06
CA TRP A 207 -32.22 -0.39 -12.34
C TRP A 207 -32.64 -0.09 -13.77
N GLN A 208 -32.01 -0.75 -14.75
CA GLN A 208 -32.34 -0.56 -16.17
C GLN A 208 -33.78 -0.97 -16.48
N ARG A 209 -34.29 -2.06 -15.89
CA ARG A 209 -35.69 -2.48 -16.08
C ARG A 209 -36.68 -1.44 -15.55
N ILE A 210 -36.43 -0.91 -14.35
CA ILE A 210 -37.31 0.11 -13.75
C ILE A 210 -37.24 1.40 -14.58
N LYS A 211 -36.04 1.80 -15.02
CA LYS A 211 -35.85 2.94 -15.91
C LYS A 211 -36.61 2.77 -17.22
N GLN A 212 -36.53 1.60 -17.86
CA GLN A 212 -37.27 1.30 -19.08
C GLN A 212 -38.78 1.40 -18.87
N LYS A 213 -39.32 0.87 -17.77
CA LYS A 213 -40.75 1.02 -17.45
C LYS A 213 -41.17 2.47 -17.14
N ALA A 214 -40.23 3.33 -16.76
CA ALA A 214 -40.51 4.75 -16.56
C ALA A 214 -40.48 5.54 -17.87
N GLU A 215 -39.60 5.16 -18.81
CA GLU A 215 -39.40 5.88 -20.08
C GLU A 215 -40.29 5.39 -21.22
N PHE A 216 -40.78 4.14 -21.16
CA PHE A 216 -41.54 3.50 -22.23
C PHE A 216 -42.84 2.86 -21.72
N ALA A 217 -43.89 2.93 -22.53
CA ALA A 217 -45.14 2.19 -22.34
C ALA A 217 -44.98 0.73 -22.79
N GLU A 218 -45.96 -0.13 -22.45
CA GLU A 218 -45.91 -1.57 -22.75
C GLU A 218 -45.88 -1.91 -24.24
N ASP A 219 -46.35 -0.99 -25.10
CA ASP A 219 -46.32 -1.07 -26.56
C ASP A 219 -45.00 -0.56 -27.18
N GLY A 220 -44.04 -0.14 -26.35
CA GLY A 220 -42.76 0.44 -26.77
C GLY A 220 -42.83 1.94 -27.08
N THR A 221 -43.98 2.60 -26.88
CA THR A 221 -44.11 4.03 -27.09
C THR A 221 -43.33 4.81 -26.01
N VAL A 222 -42.54 5.80 -26.42
CA VAL A 222 -41.76 6.64 -25.49
C VAL A 222 -42.71 7.54 -24.68
N LEU A 223 -42.75 7.36 -23.37
CA LEU A 223 -43.49 8.20 -22.42
C LEU A 223 -42.71 9.50 -22.15
N CYS A 224 -41.44 9.36 -21.75
CA CYS A 224 -40.53 10.46 -21.47
C CYS A 224 -39.07 9.97 -21.47
N LYS A 225 -38.10 10.88 -21.56
CA LYS A 225 -36.69 10.56 -21.28
C LYS A 225 -36.33 11.12 -19.92
N LEU A 226 -35.83 10.28 -19.01
CA LEU A 226 -35.51 10.72 -17.66
C LEU A 226 -34.21 11.55 -17.67
N PRO A 227 -34.22 12.77 -17.09
CA PRO A 227 -32.99 13.53 -16.87
C PRO A 227 -32.08 12.81 -15.86
N GLU A 228 -30.78 13.12 -15.85
CA GLU A 228 -29.83 12.47 -14.91
C GLU A 228 -30.20 12.71 -13.43
N ASP A 229 -30.77 13.88 -13.12
CA ASP A 229 -31.24 14.29 -11.79
C ASP A 229 -32.77 14.27 -11.68
N PHE A 230 -33.42 13.25 -12.23
CA PHE A 230 -34.87 13.07 -12.11
C PHE A 230 -35.32 13.01 -10.64
N LYS A 231 -36.52 13.50 -10.36
CA LYS A 231 -37.19 13.39 -9.06
C LYS A 231 -38.17 12.22 -9.04
N ALA A 232 -38.51 11.76 -7.84
CA ALA A 232 -39.52 10.72 -7.66
C ALA A 232 -40.91 11.14 -8.19
N SER A 233 -41.21 12.45 -8.27
CA SER A 233 -42.43 12.97 -8.91
C SER A 233 -42.51 12.66 -10.40
N ASP A 234 -41.36 12.52 -11.06
CA ASP A 234 -41.25 12.41 -12.52
C ASP A 234 -41.46 10.95 -12.99
N ILE A 235 -41.58 10.01 -12.05
CA ILE A 235 -41.71 8.57 -12.31
C ILE A 235 -43.18 8.17 -12.30
N CYS A 236 -43.60 7.45 -13.36
CA CYS A 236 -44.95 6.92 -13.51
C CYS A 236 -45.31 5.88 -12.42
N SER A 237 -46.61 5.66 -12.21
CA SER A 237 -47.15 4.70 -11.24
C SER A 237 -46.58 3.29 -11.43
N ASP A 238 -46.50 2.84 -12.69
CA ASP A 238 -46.19 1.46 -13.04
C ASP A 238 -44.72 1.13 -12.74
N ALA A 239 -43.83 2.09 -12.99
CA ALA A 239 -42.42 1.98 -12.63
C ALA A 239 -42.23 2.03 -11.10
N LYS A 240 -42.98 2.87 -10.38
CA LYS A 240 -42.97 2.91 -8.90
C LYS A 240 -43.45 1.59 -8.31
N GLU A 241 -44.55 1.05 -8.81
CA GLU A 241 -45.08 -0.24 -8.37
C GLU A 241 -44.08 -1.36 -8.65
N THR A 242 -43.48 -1.39 -9.84
CA THR A 242 -42.42 -2.35 -10.17
C THR A 242 -41.26 -2.24 -9.18
N CYS A 243 -40.81 -1.02 -8.86
CA CYS A 243 -39.74 -0.79 -7.89
C CYS A 243 -40.12 -1.28 -6.48
N ASN A 244 -41.31 -0.92 -5.98
CA ASN A 244 -41.83 -1.39 -4.69
C ASN A 244 -41.93 -2.91 -4.62
N ASN A 245 -42.33 -3.56 -5.70
CA ASN A 245 -42.41 -5.01 -5.78
C ASN A 245 -41.04 -5.68 -5.67
N TRP A 246 -39.99 -5.11 -6.27
CA TRP A 246 -38.62 -5.61 -6.08
C TRP A 246 -38.17 -5.53 -4.62
N PHE A 247 -38.37 -4.38 -3.95
CA PHE A 247 -38.06 -4.24 -2.53
C PHE A 247 -38.89 -5.18 -1.65
N SER A 248 -40.17 -5.38 -1.95
CA SER A 248 -41.06 -6.28 -1.20
C SER A 248 -40.62 -7.75 -1.34
N LYS A 249 -40.27 -8.17 -2.56
CA LYS A 249 -39.83 -9.55 -2.82
C LYS A 249 -38.46 -9.84 -2.22
N ILE A 250 -37.53 -8.90 -2.26
CA ILE A 250 -36.24 -9.02 -1.55
C ILE A 250 -36.48 -9.00 -0.04
N GLY A 251 -37.38 -8.15 0.45
CA GLY A 251 -37.77 -8.08 1.86
C GLY A 251 -38.34 -9.40 2.40
N ALA A 252 -38.97 -10.21 1.54
CA ALA A 252 -39.50 -11.53 1.87
C ALA A 252 -38.43 -12.63 1.99
N VAL A 253 -37.16 -12.35 1.65
CA VAL A 253 -36.06 -13.30 1.83
C VAL A 253 -35.81 -13.51 3.32
N ARG A 254 -35.97 -14.76 3.78
CA ARG A 254 -35.90 -15.14 5.21
C ARG A 254 -34.50 -14.98 5.82
N GLU A 255 -33.46 -15.23 5.03
CA GLU A 255 -32.08 -15.16 5.51
C GLU A 255 -31.56 -13.72 5.47
N LEU A 256 -31.01 -13.26 6.60
CA LEU A 256 -30.60 -11.88 6.78
C LEU A 256 -29.47 -11.45 5.83
N LEU A 257 -28.40 -12.26 5.72
CA LEU A 257 -27.23 -11.89 4.93
C LEU A 257 -27.55 -11.71 3.43
N PRO A 258 -28.17 -12.69 2.73
CA PRO A 258 -28.56 -12.50 1.33
C PRO A 258 -29.54 -11.34 1.13
N ARG A 259 -30.48 -11.16 2.06
CA ARG A 259 -31.43 -10.04 2.02
C ARG A 259 -30.71 -8.70 2.02
N ILE A 260 -29.76 -8.49 2.94
CA ILE A 260 -29.00 -7.24 3.01
C ILE A 260 -28.22 -6.99 1.71
N TYR A 261 -27.48 -7.98 1.20
CA TYR A 261 -26.70 -7.80 -0.03
C TYR A 261 -27.57 -7.46 -1.24
N LEU A 262 -28.74 -8.09 -1.37
CA LEU A 262 -29.70 -7.79 -2.43
C LEU A 262 -30.30 -6.39 -2.28
N GLU A 263 -30.72 -6.00 -1.06
CA GLU A 263 -31.22 -4.64 -0.79
C GLU A 263 -30.14 -3.57 -1.07
N LEU A 264 -28.86 -3.87 -0.77
CA LEU A 264 -27.73 -2.99 -1.09
C LEU A 264 -27.46 -2.90 -2.59
N ALA A 265 -27.59 -4.01 -3.32
CA ALA A 265 -27.39 -4.05 -4.77
C ALA A 265 -28.40 -3.15 -5.50
N ILE A 266 -29.67 -3.18 -5.06
CA ILE A 266 -30.74 -2.34 -5.62
C ILE A 266 -30.93 -1.02 -4.86
N LEU A 267 -30.01 -0.63 -3.96
CA LEU A 267 -30.10 0.61 -3.19
C LEU A 267 -30.31 1.85 -4.07
N PRO A 268 -29.65 2.00 -5.25
CA PRO A 268 -29.91 3.13 -6.13
C PRO A 268 -31.38 3.24 -6.56
N CYS A 269 -32.09 2.11 -6.72
CA CYS A 269 -33.49 2.08 -7.17
C CYS A 269 -34.45 2.81 -6.22
N TRP A 270 -34.07 3.11 -4.98
CA TRP A 270 -34.84 4.00 -4.11
C TRP A 270 -35.09 5.37 -4.74
N ARG A 271 -34.23 5.85 -5.65
CA ARG A 271 -34.43 7.12 -6.39
C ARG A 271 -35.74 7.16 -7.18
N PHE A 272 -36.27 6.01 -7.61
CA PHE A 272 -37.56 5.96 -8.30
C PHE A 272 -38.75 6.18 -7.36
N LEU A 273 -38.54 6.03 -6.06
CA LEU A 273 -39.58 6.11 -5.02
C LEU A 273 -39.46 7.37 -4.17
N LEU A 274 -38.22 7.77 -3.84
CA LEU A 274 -37.90 8.86 -2.91
C LEU A 274 -36.76 9.71 -3.46
N ASP A 275 -36.87 11.03 -3.29
CA ASP A 275 -35.80 11.97 -3.66
C ASP A 275 -34.56 11.81 -2.76
N GLN A 276 -34.75 11.43 -1.49
CA GLN A 276 -33.67 11.25 -0.51
C GLN A 276 -33.93 10.02 0.37
N PRO A 277 -33.27 8.86 0.12
CA PRO A 277 -33.51 7.62 0.87
C PRO A 277 -32.67 7.52 2.16
N VAL A 278 -32.73 8.53 3.02
CA VAL A 278 -31.89 8.63 4.24
C VAL A 278 -32.20 7.50 5.23
N ASP A 279 -33.47 7.19 5.44
CA ASP A 279 -33.91 6.18 6.40
C ASP A 279 -33.61 4.75 5.93
N SER A 280 -33.59 4.53 4.62
CA SER A 280 -33.26 3.22 4.03
C SER A 280 -31.82 2.80 4.38
N LEU A 281 -30.86 3.72 4.28
CA LEU A 281 -29.47 3.44 4.63
C LEU A 281 -29.30 3.23 6.15
N LYS A 282 -29.94 4.07 6.97
CA LYS A 282 -29.95 3.92 8.44
C LYS A 282 -30.49 2.56 8.88
N ARG A 283 -31.61 2.11 8.29
CA ARG A 283 -32.17 0.78 8.54
C ARG A 283 -31.19 -0.32 8.18
N LEU A 284 -30.54 -0.23 7.03
CA LEU A 284 -29.55 -1.22 6.59
C LEU A 284 -28.35 -1.29 7.55
N VAL A 285 -27.82 -0.15 8.00
CA VAL A 285 -26.77 -0.11 9.04
C VAL A 285 -27.19 -0.91 10.28
N MET A 286 -28.43 -0.70 10.75
CA MET A 286 -28.97 -1.43 11.91
C MET A 286 -29.18 -2.92 11.63
N MET A 287 -29.59 -3.31 10.42
CA MET A 287 -29.71 -4.72 10.03
C MET A 287 -28.36 -5.44 10.01
N ILE A 288 -27.29 -4.78 9.57
CA ILE A 288 -25.95 -5.39 9.52
C ILE A 288 -25.43 -5.71 10.93
N ARG A 289 -25.87 -5.02 11.99
CA ARG A 289 -25.57 -5.39 13.39
C ARG A 289 -26.08 -6.78 13.78
N GLY A 290 -27.08 -7.31 13.07
CA GLY A 290 -27.57 -8.67 13.26
C GLY A 290 -26.63 -9.76 12.70
N LEU A 291 -25.56 -9.39 12.00
CA LEU A 291 -24.56 -10.34 11.51
C LEU A 291 -23.53 -10.65 12.60
N GLY A 292 -23.59 -11.88 13.13
CA GLY A 292 -22.72 -12.31 14.23
C GLY A 292 -21.29 -12.67 13.84
N ASP A 293 -21.02 -13.00 12.57
CA ASP A 293 -19.66 -13.29 12.09
C ASP A 293 -18.88 -11.97 11.85
N PRO A 294 -17.69 -11.76 12.47
CA PRO A 294 -16.93 -10.52 12.34
C PRO A 294 -16.52 -10.15 10.91
N VAL A 295 -16.11 -11.13 10.11
CA VAL A 295 -15.60 -10.90 8.76
C VAL A 295 -16.77 -10.59 7.83
N ALA A 296 -17.83 -11.39 7.86
CA ALA A 296 -19.02 -11.13 7.06
C ALA A 296 -19.66 -9.79 7.41
N SER A 297 -19.68 -9.42 8.71
CA SER A 297 -20.18 -8.14 9.20
C SER A 297 -19.36 -6.95 8.71
N ALA A 298 -18.02 -7.07 8.69
CA ALA A 298 -17.12 -6.03 8.20
C ALA A 298 -17.21 -5.83 6.68
N TYR A 299 -17.20 -6.93 5.91
CA TYR A 299 -17.28 -6.86 4.45
C TYR A 299 -18.66 -6.42 3.95
N CYS A 300 -19.73 -6.75 4.69
CA CYS A 300 -21.06 -6.21 4.39
C CYS A 300 -21.11 -4.69 4.57
N ARG A 301 -20.46 -4.14 5.61
CA ARG A 301 -20.30 -2.68 5.79
C ARG A 301 -19.46 -2.05 4.68
N LEU A 302 -18.41 -2.73 4.22
CA LEU A 302 -17.63 -2.27 3.08
C LEU A 302 -18.49 -2.20 1.80
N TYR A 303 -19.29 -3.24 1.52
CA TYR A 303 -20.21 -3.18 0.37
C TYR A 303 -21.26 -2.09 0.53
N MET A 304 -21.78 -1.88 1.75
CA MET A 304 -22.70 -0.79 2.04
C MET A 304 -22.08 0.57 1.77
N ALA A 305 -20.84 0.80 2.23
CA ALA A 305 -20.12 2.04 1.97
C ALA A 305 -19.94 2.27 0.47
N HIS A 306 -19.63 1.21 -0.30
CA HIS A 306 -19.56 1.26 -1.75
C HIS A 306 -20.91 1.65 -2.39
N CYS A 307 -22.00 0.97 -2.05
CA CYS A 307 -23.32 1.24 -2.59
C CYS A 307 -23.83 2.64 -2.22
N ALA A 308 -23.51 3.14 -1.01
CA ALA A 308 -23.85 4.50 -0.59
C ALA A 308 -23.19 5.57 -1.48
N GLN A 309 -21.99 5.32 -2.03
CA GLN A 309 -21.35 6.24 -2.97
C GLN A 309 -22.09 6.36 -4.32
N LYS A 310 -22.99 5.41 -4.66
CA LYS A 310 -23.81 5.47 -5.88
C LYS A 310 -25.03 6.38 -5.72
N LEU A 311 -25.34 6.84 -4.50
CA LEU A 311 -26.43 7.76 -4.23
C LEU A 311 -25.98 9.23 -4.46
N PRO A 312 -26.86 10.11 -4.99
CA PRO A 312 -26.53 11.53 -5.19
C PRO A 312 -26.13 12.24 -3.90
N SER A 313 -26.74 11.86 -2.78
CA SER A 313 -26.37 12.32 -1.45
C SER A 313 -26.54 11.17 -0.45
N HIS A 314 -25.65 11.10 0.54
CA HIS A 314 -25.77 10.15 1.65
C HIS A 314 -25.18 10.76 2.92
N ASP A 315 -25.76 10.40 4.06
CA ASP A 315 -25.29 10.83 5.38
C ASP A 315 -24.02 10.06 5.76
N LYS A 316 -22.92 10.79 5.95
CA LYS A 316 -21.62 10.24 6.36
C LYS A 316 -21.64 9.69 7.79
N GLY A 317 -22.57 10.14 8.65
CA GLY A 317 -22.76 9.58 10.00
C GLY A 317 -23.08 8.08 9.98
N ASN A 318 -23.71 7.56 8.91
CA ASN A 318 -23.92 6.12 8.73
C ASN A 318 -22.61 5.36 8.52
N LEU A 319 -21.66 5.96 7.80
CA LEU A 319 -20.33 5.37 7.59
C LEU A 319 -19.50 5.42 8.88
N VAL A 320 -19.60 6.52 9.64
CA VAL A 320 -18.98 6.64 10.97
C VAL A 320 -19.52 5.56 11.92
N THR A 321 -20.84 5.34 11.90
CA THR A 321 -21.47 4.25 12.67
C THR A 321 -20.91 2.88 12.28
N CYS A 322 -20.64 2.65 10.99
CA CYS A 322 -20.01 1.40 10.53
C CYS A 322 -18.59 1.22 11.06
N VAL A 323 -17.76 2.28 11.08
CA VAL A 323 -16.41 2.21 11.66
C VAL A 323 -16.48 1.96 13.16
N ASN A 324 -17.40 2.62 13.88
CA ASN A 324 -17.59 2.41 15.32
C ASN A 324 -18.05 0.98 15.63
N ASP A 325 -19.00 0.44 14.86
CA ASP A 325 -19.43 -0.95 14.99
C ASP A 325 -18.28 -1.94 14.75
N ILE A 326 -17.45 -1.70 13.73
CA ILE A 326 -16.24 -2.50 13.48
C ILE A 326 -15.26 -2.39 14.66
N GLY A 327 -15.07 -1.19 15.22
CA GLY A 327 -14.25 -0.97 16.41
C GLY A 327 -14.73 -1.77 17.62
N VAL A 328 -16.05 -1.85 17.84
CA VAL A 328 -16.63 -2.70 18.90
C VAL A 328 -16.32 -4.17 18.65
N ILE A 329 -16.48 -4.66 17.42
CA ILE A 329 -16.16 -6.05 17.03
C ILE A 329 -14.66 -6.34 17.26
N LEU A 330 -13.77 -5.43 16.85
CA LEU A 330 -12.33 -5.57 17.07
C LEU A 330 -11.98 -5.61 18.55
N ASN A 331 -12.54 -4.71 19.36
CA ASN A 331 -12.35 -4.72 20.82
C ASN A 331 -12.76 -6.05 21.44
N GLN A 332 -13.87 -6.66 20.99
CA GLN A 332 -14.29 -7.99 21.45
C GLN A 332 -13.29 -9.09 21.07
N ILE A 333 -12.80 -9.08 19.82
CA ILE A 333 -11.79 -10.04 19.34
C ILE A 333 -10.49 -9.91 20.16
N LEU A 334 -10.06 -8.68 20.43
CA LEU A 334 -8.84 -8.39 21.20
C LEU A 334 -9.01 -8.78 22.68
N SER A 335 -10.17 -8.50 23.28
CA SER A 335 -10.44 -8.73 24.72
C SER A 335 -10.71 -10.20 25.11
N THR A 336 -11.02 -11.07 24.15
CA THR A 336 -11.34 -12.49 24.44
C THR A 336 -10.11 -13.20 25.03
N SER A 337 -10.20 -13.74 26.25
CA SER A 337 -9.06 -14.17 27.09
C SER A 337 -7.99 -15.01 26.38
N GLU A 338 -6.72 -14.68 26.65
CA GLU A 338 -5.53 -15.42 26.23
C GLU A 338 -5.48 -16.82 26.87
N SER A 339 -6.14 -17.81 26.26
CA SER A 339 -5.72 -19.20 26.47
C SER A 339 -4.39 -19.40 25.72
N ILE A 340 -3.39 -19.93 26.41
CA ILE A 340 -1.93 -20.00 26.14
C ILE A 340 -1.52 -20.67 24.80
N CYS A 341 -2.43 -20.91 23.86
CA CYS A 341 -2.14 -21.53 22.58
C CYS A 341 -1.76 -20.50 21.49
N ARG A 342 -0.52 -20.58 20.98
CA ARG A 342 0.00 -19.78 19.84
C ARG A 342 -0.98 -19.72 18.65
N ASN A 343 -1.66 -20.83 18.36
CA ASN A 343 -2.64 -20.94 17.26
C ASN A 343 -3.84 -19.98 17.38
N VAL A 344 -4.23 -19.57 18.60
CA VAL A 344 -5.36 -18.65 18.81
C VAL A 344 -4.95 -17.20 18.52
N MET A 345 -3.71 -16.83 18.83
CA MET A 345 -3.16 -15.50 18.58
C MET A 345 -2.96 -15.24 17.09
N ASP A 346 -2.45 -16.22 16.34
CA ASP A 346 -2.28 -16.13 14.88
C ASP A 346 -3.64 -15.96 14.17
N ASN A 347 -4.69 -16.64 14.66
CA ASN A 347 -6.04 -16.48 14.13
C ASN A 347 -6.63 -15.09 14.40
N LYS A 348 -6.38 -14.49 15.58
CA LYS A 348 -6.82 -13.12 15.87
C LYS A 348 -6.14 -12.10 14.96
N LYS A 349 -4.81 -12.18 14.80
CA LYS A 349 -4.05 -11.30 13.91
C LYS A 349 -4.51 -11.44 12.46
N LEU A 350 -4.80 -12.67 12.02
CA LEU A 350 -5.36 -12.92 10.70
C LEU A 350 -6.75 -12.28 10.52
N LEU A 351 -7.64 -12.40 11.50
CA LEU A 351 -8.97 -11.76 11.46
C LEU A 351 -8.88 -10.24 11.36
N VAL A 352 -8.03 -9.61 12.17
CA VAL A 352 -7.79 -8.16 12.09
C VAL A 352 -7.24 -7.78 10.71
N THR A 353 -6.27 -8.54 10.20
CA THR A 353 -5.67 -8.31 8.87
C THR A 353 -6.72 -8.40 7.76
N LEU A 354 -7.67 -9.34 7.84
CA LEU A 354 -8.77 -9.47 6.87
C LEU A 354 -9.78 -8.33 6.95
N MET A 355 -10.04 -7.81 8.15
CA MET A 355 -10.97 -6.71 8.38
C MET A 355 -10.35 -5.35 8.06
N GLU A 356 -9.03 -5.18 8.15
CA GLU A 356 -8.34 -3.92 7.91
C GLU A 356 -8.71 -3.21 6.59
N PRO A 357 -8.77 -3.87 5.41
CA PRO A 357 -9.16 -3.22 4.17
C PRO A 357 -10.58 -2.62 4.21
N THR A 358 -11.45 -3.17 5.06
CA THR A 358 -12.80 -2.64 5.25
C THR A 358 -12.77 -1.28 5.93
N ILE A 359 -11.90 -1.12 6.93
CA ILE A 359 -11.70 0.11 7.67
C ILE A 359 -11.06 1.15 6.75
N GLU A 360 -10.03 0.77 6.01
CA GLU A 360 -9.33 1.64 5.05
C GLU A 360 -10.31 2.25 4.03
N TYR A 361 -11.14 1.41 3.39
CA TYR A 361 -12.08 1.88 2.38
C TYR A 361 -13.17 2.77 2.95
N ILE A 362 -13.78 2.38 4.08
CA ILE A 362 -14.85 3.16 4.71
C ILE A 362 -14.30 4.52 5.18
N MET A 363 -13.09 4.54 5.76
CA MET A 363 -12.43 5.77 6.19
C MET A 363 -12.19 6.72 5.01
N LYS A 364 -11.69 6.19 3.89
CA LYS A 364 -11.54 6.95 2.64
C LYS A 364 -12.88 7.52 2.16
N CYS A 365 -13.97 6.76 2.22
CA CYS A 365 -15.31 7.23 1.86
C CYS A 365 -15.81 8.35 2.80
N ILE A 366 -15.51 8.30 4.10
CA ILE A 366 -15.88 9.34 5.07
C ILE A 366 -15.19 10.66 4.71
N PHE A 367 -13.87 10.65 4.47
CA PHE A 367 -13.11 11.87 4.23
C PHE A 367 -13.15 12.39 2.79
N LYS A 368 -13.56 11.56 1.81
CA LYS A 368 -13.73 11.98 0.41
C LYS A 368 -14.68 13.17 0.30
N GLY A 369 -14.15 14.32 -0.14
CA GLY A 369 -14.91 15.56 -0.33
C GLY A 369 -15.52 16.15 0.94
N LEU A 370 -15.02 15.82 2.13
CA LEU A 370 -15.54 16.33 3.40
C LEU A 370 -15.13 17.79 3.62
N PRO A 371 -16.08 18.73 3.85
CA PRO A 371 -15.74 20.11 4.19
C PRO A 371 -15.07 20.21 5.57
N GLN A 372 -14.11 21.13 5.72
CA GLN A 372 -13.33 21.31 6.96
C GLN A 372 -14.19 21.46 8.23
N ARG A 373 -15.36 22.11 8.12
CA ARG A 373 -16.27 22.35 9.25
C ARG A 373 -16.85 21.06 9.84
N GLN A 374 -17.08 20.04 9.02
CA GLN A 374 -17.69 18.77 9.43
C GLN A 374 -16.67 17.76 9.98
N ILE A 375 -15.36 18.02 9.83
CA ILE A 375 -14.30 17.12 10.35
C ILE A 375 -14.38 17.03 11.87
N SER A 376 -14.62 18.16 12.55
CA SER A 376 -14.76 18.18 14.00
C SER A 376 -15.93 17.31 14.47
N ASP A 377 -17.03 17.31 13.73
CA ASP A 377 -18.23 16.55 14.05
C ASP A 377 -17.96 15.05 13.87
N VAL A 378 -17.37 14.66 12.73
CA VAL A 378 -16.93 13.28 12.47
C VAL A 378 -15.95 12.77 13.52
N LEU A 379 -14.96 13.58 13.93
CA LEU A 379 -14.02 13.22 14.99
C LEU A 379 -14.72 13.04 16.34
N SER A 380 -15.74 13.84 16.64
CA SER A 380 -16.53 13.69 17.85
C SER A 380 -17.39 12.41 17.82
N GLU A 381 -17.97 12.07 16.67
CA GLU A 381 -18.76 10.84 16.48
C GLU A 381 -17.88 9.58 16.48
N LEU A 382 -16.63 9.66 16.03
CA LEU A 382 -15.62 8.62 16.20
C LEU A 382 -15.11 8.50 17.66
N GLY A 383 -15.61 9.33 18.57
CA GLY A 383 -15.28 9.30 19.99
C GLY A 383 -13.93 9.94 20.34
N LEU A 384 -13.32 10.67 19.41
CA LEU A 384 -11.97 11.25 19.54
C LEU A 384 -11.96 12.68 20.08
N LYS A 385 -13.14 13.30 20.21
CA LYS A 385 -13.30 14.63 20.79
C LYS A 385 -14.25 14.57 21.98
N LYS A 386 -13.73 14.67 23.20
CA LYS A 386 -14.51 15.09 24.37
C LYS A 386 -13.97 16.41 24.91
N ASN A 387 -14.91 17.28 25.25
CA ASN A 387 -14.76 18.66 25.73
C ASN A 387 -13.49 18.89 26.55
N GLN A 388 -12.66 19.84 26.10
CA GLN A 388 -11.62 20.72 26.73
C GLN A 388 -11.10 20.51 28.18
N GLN A 389 -11.44 19.45 28.89
CA GLN A 389 -11.00 19.14 30.23
C GLN A 389 -10.83 17.63 30.33
N PHE A 390 -9.57 17.21 30.17
CA PHE A 390 -9.07 15.84 30.31
C PHE A 390 -9.59 14.85 29.26
N PHE A 391 -8.67 14.38 28.40
CA PHE A 391 -8.77 13.06 27.81
C PHE A 391 -8.75 12.03 28.94
N GLY A 392 -9.91 11.75 29.54
CA GLY A 392 -10.14 10.44 30.13
C GLY A 392 -10.01 9.41 29.01
N THR A 393 -9.31 8.30 29.28
CA THR A 393 -8.78 7.29 28.35
C THR A 393 -9.69 7.02 27.15
N VAL A 394 -9.52 7.80 26.07
CA VAL A 394 -10.13 7.50 24.77
C VAL A 394 -9.25 6.44 24.14
N THR A 395 -9.64 5.18 24.28
CA THR A 395 -8.97 4.06 23.62
C THR A 395 -9.62 3.87 22.24
N CYS A 396 -8.95 4.34 21.19
CA CYS A 396 -9.25 3.96 19.82
C CYS A 396 -8.49 2.67 19.49
N VAL A 397 -9.09 1.76 18.71
CA VAL A 397 -8.39 0.57 18.22
C VAL A 397 -7.26 1.01 17.28
N SER A 398 -6.04 0.50 17.48
CA SER A 398 -4.82 0.96 16.79
C SER A 398 -4.96 0.96 15.27
N VAL A 399 -5.58 -0.09 14.69
CA VAL A 399 -5.81 -0.17 13.23
C VAL A 399 -6.81 0.88 12.71
N VAL A 400 -7.80 1.26 13.52
CA VAL A 400 -8.77 2.32 13.18
C VAL A 400 -8.09 3.68 13.24
N LEU A 401 -7.26 3.91 14.27
CA LEU A 401 -6.44 5.11 14.37
C LEU A 401 -5.50 5.25 13.18
N HIS A 402 -4.85 4.17 12.76
CA HIS A 402 -3.92 4.20 11.62
C HIS A 402 -4.58 4.75 10.35
N HIS A 403 -5.72 4.17 9.96
CA HIS A 403 -6.43 4.59 8.75
C HIS A 403 -7.10 5.95 8.90
N LEU A 404 -7.46 6.36 10.13
CA LEU A 404 -7.89 7.73 10.38
C LEU A 404 -6.74 8.73 10.11
N LEU A 405 -5.56 8.49 10.67
CA LEU A 405 -4.39 9.36 10.47
C LEU A 405 -3.98 9.46 9.01
N LYS A 406 -4.17 8.37 8.25
CA LYS A 406 -3.90 8.31 6.81
C LYS A 406 -4.81 9.25 6.01
N GLU A 407 -6.09 9.32 6.36
CA GLU A 407 -7.11 10.08 5.61
C GLU A 407 -7.35 11.50 6.15
N LEU A 408 -6.88 11.83 7.36
CA LEU A 408 -7.06 13.15 7.95
C LEU A 408 -6.36 14.25 7.14
N PRO A 409 -7.04 15.41 6.91
CA PRO A 409 -6.40 16.58 6.31
C PRO A 409 -5.23 17.08 7.14
N ILE A 410 -4.18 17.53 6.44
CA ILE A 410 -2.91 17.86 7.08
C ILE A 410 -3.04 19.06 8.03
N GLU A 411 -3.94 20.00 7.75
CA GLU A 411 -4.27 21.13 8.60
C GLU A 411 -4.85 20.70 9.96
N THR A 412 -5.59 19.59 9.97
CA THR A 412 -6.18 19.00 11.17
C THR A 412 -5.13 18.27 11.98
N ILE A 413 -4.22 17.54 11.33
CA ILE A 413 -3.08 16.87 11.99
C ILE A 413 -2.20 17.92 12.68
N PHE A 414 -1.94 19.03 12.00
CA PHE A 414 -1.19 20.15 12.55
C PHE A 414 -1.84 20.74 13.80
N SER A 415 -3.11 21.09 13.70
CA SER A 415 -3.81 21.80 14.78
C SER A 415 -4.01 20.93 16.03
N ASN A 416 -3.91 19.60 15.90
CA ASN A 416 -4.14 18.64 16.99
C ASN A 416 -2.94 17.69 17.18
N SER A 417 -1.72 18.12 16.84
CA SER A 417 -0.51 17.28 16.95
C SER A 417 -0.27 16.72 18.36
N PRO A 418 -0.38 17.49 19.47
CA PRO A 418 -0.17 16.93 20.79
C PRO A 418 -1.26 15.91 21.17
N GLU A 419 -2.52 16.17 20.81
CA GLU A 419 -3.63 15.25 21.06
C GLU A 419 -3.50 13.95 20.27
N ILE A 420 -3.01 14.03 19.02
CA ILE A 420 -2.74 12.85 18.19
C ILE A 420 -1.63 11.99 18.80
N LEU A 421 -0.57 12.60 19.33
CA LEU A 421 0.50 11.85 20.01
C LEU A 421 -0.01 11.13 21.26
N ASP A 422 -0.79 11.83 22.09
CA ASP A 422 -1.38 11.23 23.29
C ASP A 422 -2.35 10.09 22.92
N LEU A 423 -3.07 10.23 21.80
CA LEU A 423 -3.95 9.19 21.27
C LEU A 423 -3.18 7.95 20.77
N ILE A 424 -2.06 8.13 20.04
CA ILE A 424 -1.18 7.03 19.60
C ILE A 424 -0.56 6.30 20.80
N GLU A 425 -0.22 7.04 21.86
CA GLU A 425 0.29 6.46 23.10
C GLU A 425 -0.80 5.63 23.82
N CYS A 426 -2.03 6.14 23.87
CA CYS A 426 -3.17 5.47 24.51
C CYS A 426 -3.75 4.30 23.70
N SER A 427 -3.51 4.21 22.39
CA SER A 427 -4.07 3.18 21.50
C SER A 427 -3.19 1.92 21.37
N LYS A 428 -2.45 1.55 22.41
CA LYS A 428 -1.55 0.39 22.36
C LYS A 428 -2.34 -0.92 22.49
N ASP A 429 -2.58 -1.57 21.36
CA ASP A 429 -3.22 -2.89 21.28
C ASP A 429 -2.52 -3.81 20.25
N ASN A 430 -2.99 -5.05 20.14
CA ASN A 430 -2.43 -6.06 19.21
C ASN A 430 -3.05 -6.03 17.81
N SER A 431 -3.87 -5.01 17.49
CA SER A 431 -4.51 -4.89 16.17
C SER A 431 -3.58 -4.33 15.11
N PHE A 432 -2.63 -3.49 15.51
CA PHE A 432 -1.70 -2.84 14.59
C PHE A 432 -0.43 -2.41 15.31
N ASP A 433 0.73 -2.59 14.66
CA ASP A 433 2.02 -2.33 15.29
C ASP A 433 2.20 -0.82 15.57
N GLN A 434 2.47 -0.48 16.83
CA GLN A 434 2.46 0.92 17.28
C GLN A 434 3.50 1.79 16.54
N HIS A 435 4.66 1.22 16.21
CA HIS A 435 5.72 1.92 15.46
C HIS A 435 5.22 2.40 14.08
N MET A 436 4.27 1.69 13.47
CA MET A 436 3.71 2.08 12.16
C MET A 436 2.83 3.32 12.24
N ASN A 437 2.18 3.60 13.39
CA ASN A 437 1.43 4.84 13.61
C ASN A 437 2.36 6.04 13.77
N TYR A 438 3.45 5.90 14.54
CA TYR A 438 4.47 6.93 14.65
C TYR A 438 5.17 7.22 13.33
N ARG A 439 5.45 6.17 12.55
CA ARG A 439 6.00 6.27 11.19
C ARG A 439 5.05 7.03 10.26
N LEU A 440 3.76 6.68 10.25
CA LEU A 440 2.78 7.36 9.42
C LEU A 440 2.71 8.85 9.78
N LEU A 441 2.65 9.19 11.07
CA LEU A 441 2.63 10.58 11.52
C LEU A 441 3.84 11.36 10.99
N GLY A 442 5.04 10.78 11.02
CA GLY A 442 6.26 11.40 10.47
C GLY A 442 6.13 11.74 8.99
N PHE A 443 5.65 10.80 8.18
CA PHE A 443 5.43 11.06 6.75
C PHE A 443 4.37 12.12 6.49
N ARG A 444 3.26 12.13 7.25
CA ARG A 444 2.23 13.16 7.12
C ARG A 444 2.80 14.54 7.46
N LEU A 445 3.57 14.64 8.55
CA LEU A 445 4.27 15.86 8.94
C LEU A 445 5.37 16.29 7.97
N TYR A 446 5.77 15.48 7.00
CA TYR A 446 6.70 15.89 5.95
C TYR A 446 6.00 16.55 4.75
N GLU A 447 4.69 16.35 4.57
CA GLU A 447 3.96 16.83 3.38
C GLU A 447 3.91 18.36 3.23
N ARG A 448 4.19 19.10 4.31
CA ARG A 448 4.27 20.57 4.32
C ARG A 448 5.41 21.05 5.21
N LYS A 449 5.80 22.31 5.04
CA LYS A 449 6.76 22.96 5.93
C LYS A 449 6.05 23.44 7.21
N TYR A 450 6.70 23.22 8.35
CA TYR A 450 6.16 23.51 9.68
C TYR A 450 7.04 24.50 10.45
N PRO A 451 6.45 25.25 11.39
CA PRO A 451 7.22 26.00 12.37
C PRO A 451 8.12 25.07 13.20
N VAL A 452 9.37 25.47 13.37
CA VAL A 452 10.43 24.68 14.03
C VAL A 452 10.04 24.31 15.47
N ASP A 453 9.35 25.18 16.19
CA ASP A 453 8.95 24.96 17.59
C ASP A 453 7.95 23.80 17.74
N ILE A 454 6.99 23.68 16.83
CA ILE A 454 5.97 22.63 16.85
C ILE A 454 6.60 21.29 16.46
N VAL A 455 7.44 21.30 15.43
CA VAL A 455 8.22 20.12 15.02
C VAL A 455 9.06 19.59 16.17
N LYS A 456 9.77 20.48 16.87
CA LYS A 456 10.60 20.10 18.01
C LYS A 456 9.77 19.46 19.13
N ALA A 457 8.63 20.05 19.49
CA ALA A 457 7.77 19.50 20.54
C ALA A 457 7.23 18.10 20.19
N VAL A 458 6.90 17.86 18.92
CA VAL A 458 6.51 16.53 18.43
C VAL A 458 7.68 15.56 18.50
N LEU A 459 8.85 15.94 18.00
CA LEU A 459 10.06 15.11 18.01
C LEU A 459 10.48 14.75 19.44
N ASP A 460 10.43 15.69 20.39
CA ASP A 460 10.76 15.41 21.80
C ASP A 460 9.89 14.28 22.37
N LYS A 461 8.57 14.29 22.11
CA LYS A 461 7.65 13.21 22.53
C LYS A 461 7.93 11.91 21.78
N VAL A 462 8.10 11.95 20.45
CA VAL A 462 8.37 10.74 19.64
C VAL A 462 9.68 10.07 20.08
N PHE A 463 10.73 10.86 20.33
CA PHE A 463 12.03 10.34 20.74
C PHE A 463 11.99 9.68 22.12
N GLN A 464 11.17 10.18 23.05
CA GLN A 464 10.96 9.52 24.35
C GLN A 464 10.38 8.10 24.20
N VAL A 465 9.56 7.87 23.16
CA VAL A 465 8.94 6.57 22.90
C VAL A 465 9.88 5.64 22.14
N ILE A 466 10.48 6.08 21.03
CA ILE A 466 11.33 5.22 20.18
C ILE A 466 12.62 4.77 20.89
N VAL A 467 13.11 5.51 21.89
CA VAL A 467 14.27 5.10 22.69
C VAL A 467 14.00 3.78 23.44
N GLN A 468 12.74 3.43 23.67
CA GLN A 468 12.32 2.19 24.33
C GLN A 468 12.25 0.97 23.39
N TYR A 469 12.30 1.17 22.06
CA TYR A 469 12.27 0.04 21.12
C TYR A 469 13.58 -0.73 21.13
N ASP A 470 13.52 -2.05 21.22
CA ASP A 470 14.72 -2.91 21.20
C ASP A 470 15.11 -3.34 19.78
N SER A 471 14.12 -3.46 18.87
CA SER A 471 14.34 -3.86 17.48
C SER A 471 14.96 -2.73 16.66
N LEU A 472 15.99 -3.05 15.88
CA LEU A 472 16.61 -2.11 14.94
C LEU A 472 15.66 -1.78 13.79
N ASP A 473 15.00 -2.78 13.20
CA ASP A 473 13.99 -2.58 12.15
C ASP A 473 12.85 -1.62 12.56
N GLU A 474 12.25 -1.82 13.74
CA GLU A 474 11.18 -0.95 14.24
C GLU A 474 11.66 0.48 14.46
N TYR A 475 12.87 0.63 15.00
CA TYR A 475 13.51 1.92 15.22
C TYR A 475 13.79 2.66 13.91
N LEU A 476 14.43 1.98 12.94
CA LEU A 476 14.76 2.54 11.62
C LEU A 476 13.51 2.98 10.86
N LYS A 477 12.44 2.17 10.89
CA LYS A 477 11.16 2.49 10.23
C LYS A 477 10.55 3.80 10.72
N VAL A 478 10.62 4.09 12.01
CA VAL A 478 10.10 5.34 12.56
C VAL A 478 11.05 6.49 12.27
N VAL A 479 12.34 6.32 12.55
CA VAL A 479 13.35 7.36 12.36
C VAL A 479 13.41 7.86 10.92
N ASP A 480 13.35 6.95 9.94
CA ASP A 480 13.38 7.33 8.52
C ASP A 480 12.25 8.29 8.13
N ALA A 481 11.07 8.16 8.74
CA ALA A 481 9.94 9.04 8.48
C ALA A 481 10.14 10.48 9.00
N TYR A 482 11.01 10.67 10.01
CA TYR A 482 11.34 11.99 10.55
C TYR A 482 12.71 12.51 10.08
N ALA A 483 13.52 11.69 9.41
CA ALA A 483 14.87 12.04 9.00
C ALA A 483 14.90 13.30 8.11
N ASP A 484 14.05 13.36 7.09
CA ASP A 484 13.98 14.53 6.19
C ASP A 484 13.55 15.81 6.94
N LEU A 485 12.62 15.67 7.90
CA LEU A 485 12.16 16.77 8.74
C LEU A 485 13.30 17.31 9.64
N ILE A 486 14.10 16.43 10.22
CA ILE A 486 15.24 16.77 11.08
C ILE A 486 16.35 17.45 10.27
N LEU A 487 16.67 16.90 9.08
CA LEU A 487 17.71 17.41 8.19
C LEU A 487 17.33 18.78 7.60
N GLN A 488 16.08 18.97 7.17
CA GLN A 488 15.61 20.27 6.65
C GLN A 488 15.62 21.39 7.70
N ASN A 489 15.34 21.07 8.97
CA ASN A 489 15.33 22.04 10.07
C ASN A 489 16.68 22.17 10.79
N GLN A 490 17.74 21.52 10.29
CA GLN A 490 19.11 21.54 10.86
C GLN A 490 19.16 21.19 12.36
N MET A 491 18.38 20.19 12.80
CA MET A 491 18.28 19.83 14.21
C MET A 491 19.35 18.79 14.63
N GLY A 492 20.60 19.23 14.75
CA GLY A 492 21.76 18.35 15.03
C GLY A 492 21.65 17.48 16.28
N ASN A 493 20.95 17.93 17.33
CA ASN A 493 20.77 17.15 18.56
C ASN A 493 19.99 15.84 18.30
N PHE A 494 18.89 15.91 17.55
CA PHE A 494 18.11 14.71 17.21
C PHE A 494 18.87 13.81 16.24
N LEU A 495 19.69 14.37 15.35
CA LEU A 495 20.56 13.58 14.47
C LEU A 495 21.56 12.75 15.27
N ASN A 496 22.22 13.34 16.26
CA ASN A 496 23.11 12.61 17.17
C ASN A 496 22.36 11.52 17.94
N SER A 497 21.15 11.81 18.46
CA SER A 497 20.31 10.80 19.12
C SER A 497 19.88 9.67 18.17
N ILE A 498 19.66 9.96 16.88
CA ILE A 498 19.40 8.94 15.86
C ILE A 498 20.59 8.00 15.77
N LEU A 499 21.79 8.54 15.54
CA LEU A 499 23.01 7.76 15.34
C LEU A 499 23.38 6.95 16.59
N GLU A 500 23.30 7.54 17.77
CA GLU A 500 23.47 6.83 19.05
C GLU A 500 22.45 5.69 19.21
N GLY A 501 21.19 5.93 18.83
CA GLY A 501 20.16 4.90 18.87
C GLY A 501 20.39 3.75 17.88
N ILE A 502 20.98 4.03 16.71
CA ILE A 502 21.38 3.00 15.75
C ILE A 502 22.55 2.20 16.31
N SER A 503 23.64 2.85 16.74
CA SER A 503 24.85 2.16 17.22
C SER A 503 24.55 1.25 18.41
N ARG A 504 23.70 1.70 19.35
CA ARG A 504 23.27 0.91 20.50
C ARG A 504 22.52 -0.38 20.12
N ARG A 505 21.88 -0.43 18.94
CA ARG A 505 21.05 -1.57 18.49
C ARG A 505 21.74 -2.43 17.44
N ALA A 506 22.70 -1.84 16.72
CA ALA A 506 23.49 -2.48 15.67
C ALA A 506 24.55 -3.49 16.20
N TYR A 507 24.50 -3.89 17.47
CA TYR A 507 25.46 -4.85 18.05
C TYR A 507 25.13 -6.32 17.75
N LYS A 508 23.91 -6.62 17.26
CA LYS A 508 23.47 -7.97 16.87
C LYS A 508 23.62 -8.16 15.36
N GLU A 509 23.59 -9.43 14.91
CA GLU A 509 23.53 -9.77 13.48
C GLU A 509 22.37 -9.01 12.82
N ILE A 510 22.72 -8.06 11.94
CA ILE A 510 21.76 -7.24 11.19
C ILE A 510 21.24 -8.06 10.02
N THR A 511 19.93 -8.06 9.84
CA THR A 511 19.29 -8.71 8.68
C THR A 511 19.51 -7.91 7.38
N GLU A 512 19.41 -8.56 6.21
CA GLU A 512 19.54 -7.88 4.91
C GLU A 512 18.53 -6.73 4.73
N ASP A 513 17.30 -6.89 5.22
CA ASP A 513 16.26 -5.86 5.17
C ASP A 513 16.62 -4.64 6.05
N GLU A 514 17.16 -4.88 7.25
CA GLU A 514 17.65 -3.82 8.13
C GLU A 514 18.87 -3.11 7.55
N LEU A 515 19.78 -3.84 6.87
CA LEU A 515 20.90 -3.23 6.14
C LEU A 515 20.42 -2.33 5.00
N SER A 516 19.38 -2.73 4.28
CA SER A 516 18.79 -1.93 3.21
C SER A 516 18.15 -0.64 3.75
N ASN A 517 17.40 -0.75 4.86
CA ASN A 517 16.80 0.40 5.55
C ASN A 517 17.87 1.34 6.15
N LEU A 518 18.95 0.79 6.71
CA LEU A 518 20.06 1.58 7.23
C LEU A 518 20.80 2.28 6.08
N GLN A 519 21.05 1.58 4.97
CA GLN A 519 21.66 2.15 3.79
C GLN A 519 20.85 3.34 3.26
N SER A 520 19.53 3.20 3.11
CA SER A 520 18.68 4.28 2.60
C SER A 520 18.70 5.52 3.51
N LEU A 521 18.66 5.32 4.83
CA LEU A 521 18.77 6.38 5.82
C LEU A 521 20.13 7.10 5.77
N LEU A 522 21.24 6.36 5.71
CA LEU A 522 22.58 6.93 5.65
C LEU A 522 22.85 7.64 4.32
N VAL A 523 22.37 7.11 3.19
CA VAL A 523 22.44 7.80 1.89
C VAL A 523 21.68 9.14 1.96
N LYS A 524 20.48 9.13 2.54
CA LYS A 524 19.68 10.34 2.76
C LYS A 524 20.46 11.35 3.61
N LEU A 525 21.03 10.93 4.73
CA LEU A 525 21.89 11.76 5.59
C LEU A 525 23.05 12.37 4.79
N LEU A 526 23.85 11.54 4.12
CA LEU A 526 25.01 11.97 3.34
C LEU A 526 24.64 12.91 2.19
N SER A 527 23.43 12.79 1.62
CA SER A 527 22.98 13.67 0.54
C SER A 527 22.76 15.12 0.99
N HIS A 528 22.49 15.32 2.29
CA HIS A 528 22.31 16.63 2.92
C HIS A 528 23.62 17.26 3.43
N LEU A 529 24.69 16.48 3.57
CA LEU A 529 25.99 16.99 4.00
C LEU A 529 26.75 17.60 2.83
N THR A 530 27.56 18.62 3.13
CA THR A 530 28.26 19.40 2.11
C THR A 530 29.70 18.97 1.92
N CYS A 531 30.41 18.71 3.01
CA CYS A 531 31.83 18.35 2.98
C CYS A 531 32.11 17.07 3.77
N LEU A 532 33.31 16.51 3.56
CA LEU A 532 33.77 15.32 4.28
C LEU A 532 33.98 15.59 5.78
N GLU A 533 34.30 16.83 6.14
CA GLU A 533 34.46 17.26 7.54
C GLU A 533 33.14 17.12 8.33
N ASP A 534 32.01 17.40 7.68
CA ASP A 534 30.68 17.21 8.27
C ASP A 534 30.44 15.72 8.62
N VAL A 535 30.95 14.80 7.78
CA VAL A 535 30.85 13.35 8.02
C VAL A 535 31.71 12.94 9.21
N PHE A 536 32.93 13.48 9.31
CA PHE A 536 33.82 13.24 10.45
C PHE A 536 33.28 13.79 11.77
N ALA A 537 32.48 14.85 11.72
CA ALA A 537 31.84 15.42 12.90
C ALA A 537 30.66 14.58 13.44
N LEU A 538 30.17 13.58 12.69
CA LEU A 538 29.08 12.72 13.12
C LEU A 538 29.54 11.71 14.17
N ASN A 539 28.98 11.83 15.36
CA ASN A 539 29.19 10.85 16.43
C ASN A 539 28.61 9.48 16.02
N HIS A 540 29.28 8.39 16.43
CA HIS A 540 28.88 6.99 16.15
C HIS A 540 28.83 6.57 14.66
N PHE A 541 29.04 7.48 13.70
CA PHE A 541 29.04 7.12 12.28
C PHE A 541 30.08 6.05 11.92
N PRO A 542 31.33 6.08 12.43
CA PRO A 542 32.30 5.01 12.18
C PRO A 542 31.83 3.66 12.72
N GLU A 543 31.29 3.63 13.95
CA GLU A 543 30.77 2.40 14.58
C GLU A 543 29.65 1.78 13.74
N ILE A 544 28.76 2.60 13.18
CA ILE A 544 27.67 2.12 12.32
C ILE A 544 28.23 1.59 10.99
N LEU A 545 29.20 2.29 10.40
CA LEU A 545 29.81 1.91 9.13
C LEU A 545 30.57 0.58 9.21
N ASP A 546 31.17 0.29 10.37
CA ASP A 546 31.89 -0.96 10.64
C ASP A 546 30.96 -2.18 10.69
N VAL A 547 29.71 -1.99 11.13
CA VAL A 547 28.71 -3.07 11.17
C VAL A 547 28.13 -3.37 9.78
N MET A 548 28.10 -2.36 8.89
CA MET A 548 27.62 -2.57 7.52
C MET A 548 28.56 -3.48 6.72
N HIS A 549 27.98 -4.28 5.83
CA HIS A 549 28.74 -5.16 4.95
C HIS A 549 28.07 -5.30 3.57
N GLY A 550 28.73 -6.03 2.67
CA GLY A 550 28.23 -6.34 1.34
C GLY A 550 27.99 -5.10 0.46
N ASN A 551 26.99 -5.19 -0.41
CA ASN A 551 26.65 -4.13 -1.36
C ASN A 551 26.19 -2.85 -0.63
N SER A 552 25.51 -2.99 0.52
CA SER A 552 25.00 -1.86 1.29
C SER A 552 26.12 -0.94 1.75
N ARG A 553 27.25 -1.49 2.25
CA ARG A 553 28.43 -0.69 2.60
C ARG A 553 29.07 -0.04 1.37
N ASN A 554 29.17 -0.78 0.26
CA ASN A 554 29.78 -0.25 -0.98
C ASN A 554 29.02 0.98 -1.50
N VAL A 555 27.68 1.01 -1.39
CA VAL A 555 26.88 2.18 -1.78
C VAL A 555 27.20 3.41 -0.91
N ILE A 556 27.41 3.23 0.40
CA ILE A 556 27.79 4.31 1.32
C ILE A 556 29.20 4.81 0.98
N PHE A 557 30.15 3.91 0.78
CA PHE A 557 31.52 4.22 0.36
C PHE A 557 31.57 5.02 -0.95
N MET A 558 30.74 4.64 -1.93
CA MET A 558 30.60 5.39 -3.17
C MET A 558 30.05 6.81 -2.95
N HIS A 559 29.11 6.99 -2.02
CA HIS A 559 28.60 8.32 -1.68
C HIS A 559 29.66 9.19 -0.99
N ILE A 560 30.42 8.64 -0.04
CA ILE A 560 31.53 9.34 0.63
C ILE A 560 32.59 9.75 -0.39
N LEU A 561 33.00 8.83 -1.26
CA LEU A 561 34.01 9.09 -2.28
C LEU A 561 33.52 10.14 -3.31
N ASN A 562 32.24 10.07 -3.69
CA ASN A 562 31.64 11.07 -4.57
C ASN A 562 31.52 12.44 -3.90
N MET A 563 31.22 12.50 -2.59
CA MET A 563 31.19 13.74 -1.82
C MET A 563 32.59 14.37 -1.76
N ALA A 564 33.63 13.59 -1.45
CA ALA A 564 35.00 14.05 -1.42
C ALA A 564 35.51 14.53 -2.79
N THR A 565 34.93 14.01 -3.89
CA THR A 565 35.34 14.30 -5.27
C THR A 565 34.38 15.18 -6.06
N ARG A 566 33.41 15.84 -5.38
CA ARG A 566 32.41 16.71 -6.01
C ARG A 566 33.02 17.99 -6.58
N ASP A 567 33.81 18.68 -5.78
CA ASP A 567 34.41 19.97 -6.14
C ASP A 567 35.84 19.80 -6.64
N LEU A 568 35.99 19.75 -7.97
CA LEU A 568 37.29 19.60 -8.66
C LEU A 568 38.31 20.72 -8.39
N GLN A 569 37.93 21.77 -7.67
CA GLN A 569 38.78 22.91 -7.34
C GLN A 569 39.39 22.81 -5.93
N LEU A 570 38.86 21.95 -5.06
CA LEU A 570 39.36 21.77 -3.70
C LEU A 570 40.33 20.58 -3.65
N HIS A 571 41.54 20.81 -3.17
CA HIS A 571 42.52 19.76 -2.94
C HIS A 571 42.30 19.09 -1.58
N ILE A 572 42.49 17.76 -1.54
CA ILE A 572 42.46 17.00 -0.28
C ILE A 572 43.89 16.94 0.26
N SER A 573 44.12 17.61 1.39
CA SER A 573 45.45 17.70 2.02
C SER A 573 45.50 17.11 3.43
N ASP A 574 44.34 16.81 4.03
CA ASP A 574 44.29 16.23 5.37
C ASP A 574 44.74 14.75 5.34
N PRO A 575 45.80 14.36 6.08
CA PRO A 575 46.33 12.99 6.05
C PRO A 575 45.31 11.93 6.49
N THR A 576 44.44 12.26 7.45
CA THR A 576 43.41 11.32 7.94
C THR A 576 42.33 11.08 6.89
N ALA A 577 41.86 12.14 6.24
CA ALA A 577 40.94 12.04 5.11
C ALA A 577 41.53 11.22 3.95
N ILE A 578 42.81 11.43 3.61
CA ILE A 578 43.48 10.68 2.55
C ILE A 578 43.54 9.19 2.89
N GLN A 579 43.93 8.85 4.12
CA GLN A 579 44.01 7.45 4.57
C GLN A 579 42.64 6.76 4.51
N LEU A 580 41.58 7.39 5.03
CA LEU A 580 40.24 6.81 4.99
C LEU A 580 39.76 6.60 3.54
N LEU A 581 39.92 7.61 2.69
CA LEU A 581 39.48 7.52 1.29
C LEU A 581 40.28 6.47 0.51
N PHE A 582 41.55 6.26 0.86
CA PHE A 582 42.37 5.19 0.31
C PHE A 582 41.83 3.81 0.73
N GLU A 583 41.55 3.59 2.01
CA GLU A 583 40.97 2.35 2.54
C GLU A 583 39.60 2.04 1.93
N ILE A 584 38.74 3.07 1.80
CA ILE A 584 37.46 2.99 1.12
C ILE A 584 37.66 2.57 -0.35
N SER A 585 38.57 3.24 -1.05
CA SER A 585 38.86 2.97 -2.46
C SER A 585 39.40 1.55 -2.66
N GLN A 586 40.28 1.08 -1.78
CA GLN A 586 40.83 -0.28 -1.80
C GLN A 586 39.72 -1.31 -1.61
N THR A 587 38.86 -1.10 -0.61
CA THR A 587 37.72 -1.99 -0.35
C THR A 587 36.76 -2.06 -1.54
N LEU A 588 36.46 -0.91 -2.17
CA LEU A 588 35.61 -0.86 -3.36
C LEU A 588 36.25 -1.57 -4.56
N HIS A 589 37.56 -1.44 -4.73
CA HIS A 589 38.31 -2.11 -5.79
C HIS A 589 38.35 -3.62 -5.60
N ASP A 590 38.62 -4.10 -4.38
CA ASP A 590 38.71 -5.53 -4.08
C ASP A 590 37.34 -6.22 -4.25
N ASN A 591 36.25 -5.50 -3.95
CA ASN A 591 34.89 -5.98 -4.13
C ASN A 591 34.39 -5.94 -5.59
N MET A 592 35.12 -5.34 -6.54
CA MET A 592 34.70 -5.28 -7.95
C MET A 592 34.50 -6.67 -8.57
N GLU A 593 35.24 -7.67 -8.12
CA GLU A 593 35.21 -9.04 -8.66
C GLU A 593 33.82 -9.71 -8.51
N PHE A 594 32.96 -9.17 -7.64
CA PHE A 594 31.62 -9.67 -7.36
C PHE A 594 30.49 -8.76 -7.90
N MET A 595 30.83 -7.63 -8.54
CA MET A 595 29.85 -6.67 -9.04
C MET A 595 29.37 -7.06 -10.44
N ASN A 596 28.18 -7.64 -10.54
CA ASN A 596 27.61 -8.17 -11.81
C ASN A 596 27.28 -7.11 -12.90
N VAL A 597 27.66 -5.83 -12.72
CA VAL A 597 27.22 -4.72 -13.60
C VAL A 597 28.43 -3.91 -14.10
N LYS A 598 28.71 -4.00 -15.40
CA LYS A 598 29.81 -3.26 -16.09
C LYS A 598 29.77 -1.74 -15.85
N ASP A 599 28.59 -1.16 -15.67
CA ASP A 599 28.44 0.28 -15.41
C ASP A 599 28.92 0.67 -13.99
N ALA A 600 28.78 -0.22 -13.01
CA ALA A 600 29.24 0.01 -11.64
C ALA A 600 30.77 0.00 -11.55
N GLU A 601 31.42 -0.94 -12.24
CA GLU A 601 32.88 -1.00 -12.35
C GLU A 601 33.46 0.30 -12.94
N SER A 602 32.83 0.81 -14.01
CA SER A 602 33.21 2.07 -14.65
C SER A 602 33.05 3.27 -13.71
N GLN A 603 31.99 3.29 -12.90
CA GLN A 603 31.75 4.36 -11.94
C GLN A 603 32.78 4.37 -10.82
N VAL A 604 33.07 3.21 -10.21
CA VAL A 604 34.07 3.10 -9.13
C VAL A 604 35.45 3.49 -9.66
N ALA A 605 35.85 2.97 -10.82
CA ALA A 605 37.13 3.33 -11.45
C ALA A 605 37.26 4.84 -11.67
N ARG A 606 36.18 5.50 -12.13
CA ARG A 606 36.15 6.96 -12.32
C ARG A 606 36.27 7.72 -11.01
N LEU A 607 35.62 7.27 -9.93
CA LEU A 607 35.69 7.94 -8.63
C LEU A 607 37.08 7.77 -8.00
N ILE A 608 37.69 6.59 -8.08
CA ILE A 608 39.06 6.34 -7.60
C ILE A 608 40.06 7.21 -8.38
N SER A 609 39.94 7.29 -9.71
CA SER A 609 40.81 8.18 -10.52
C SER A 609 40.65 9.65 -10.15
N ARG A 610 39.43 10.11 -9.86
CA ARG A 610 39.19 11.50 -9.40
C ARG A 610 39.79 11.76 -8.03
N PHE A 611 39.62 10.83 -7.09
CA PHE A 611 40.20 10.92 -5.76
C PHE A 611 41.72 11.08 -5.82
N VAL A 612 42.40 10.18 -6.54
CA VAL A 612 43.88 10.24 -6.68
C VAL A 612 44.34 11.54 -7.34
N HIS A 613 43.59 12.07 -8.31
CA HIS A 613 43.92 13.35 -8.96
C HIS A 613 43.77 14.57 -8.03
N MET A 614 42.89 14.52 -7.04
CA MET A 614 42.57 15.66 -6.17
C MET A 614 43.52 15.83 -4.98
N ILE A 615 44.34 14.84 -4.67
CA ILE A 615 45.23 14.86 -3.50
C ILE A 615 46.38 15.82 -3.73
N ASP A 616 46.66 16.65 -2.73
CA ASP A 616 47.86 17.49 -2.72
C ASP A 616 48.48 17.53 -1.32
N TYR A 617 49.65 16.90 -1.16
CA TYR A 617 50.48 16.96 0.05
C TYR A 617 51.27 18.28 0.18
N GLY A 618 51.03 19.26 -0.71
CA GLY A 618 51.65 20.58 -0.64
C GLY A 618 53.16 20.55 -0.90
N ALA A 619 53.95 20.85 0.13
CA ALA A 619 55.41 20.90 0.08
C ALA A 619 56.07 19.53 0.27
N GLU A 620 55.35 18.52 0.77
CA GLU A 620 55.88 17.18 1.06
C GLU A 620 55.86 16.28 -0.18
N LEU A 621 56.68 16.62 -1.19
CA LEU A 621 56.70 15.94 -2.49
C LEU A 621 57.02 14.43 -2.39
N GLU A 622 57.89 14.03 -1.45
CA GLU A 622 58.25 12.62 -1.23
C GLU A 622 57.08 11.78 -0.72
N ARG A 623 56.25 12.34 0.19
CA ARG A 623 55.02 11.68 0.66
C ARG A 623 54.00 11.53 -0.45
N HIS A 624 53.87 12.54 -1.32
CA HIS A 624 53.00 12.43 -2.48
C HIS A 624 53.47 11.31 -3.42
N LEU A 625 54.77 11.22 -3.72
CA LEU A 625 55.28 10.14 -4.57
C LEU A 625 55.08 8.76 -3.92
N ALA A 626 55.31 8.63 -2.62
CA ALA A 626 55.05 7.39 -1.89
C ALA A 626 53.57 6.97 -2.00
N PHE A 627 52.64 7.92 -1.84
CA PHE A 627 51.22 7.68 -2.04
C PHE A 627 50.89 7.19 -3.46
N LEU A 628 51.50 7.76 -4.51
CA LEU A 628 51.31 7.28 -5.89
C LEU A 628 51.83 5.85 -6.09
N VAL A 629 52.93 5.48 -5.42
CA VAL A 629 53.46 4.11 -5.40
C VAL A 629 52.47 3.16 -4.74
N ASP A 630 51.90 3.55 -3.60
CA ASP A 630 50.89 2.76 -2.90
C ASP A 630 49.61 2.59 -3.74
N CYS A 631 49.14 3.65 -4.39
CA CYS A 631 48.02 3.57 -5.34
C CYS A 631 48.29 2.63 -6.50
N ARG A 632 49.52 2.65 -7.06
CA ARG A 632 49.89 1.73 -8.13
C ARG A 632 49.84 0.27 -7.66
N GLY A 633 50.29 0.02 -6.44
CA GLY A 633 50.26 -1.32 -5.82
C GLY A 633 48.83 -1.81 -5.58
N ALA A 634 47.99 -0.98 -4.98
CA ALA A 634 46.61 -1.33 -4.62
C ALA A 634 45.67 -1.45 -5.83
N PHE A 635 45.79 -0.57 -6.83
CA PHE A 635 44.81 -0.41 -7.91
C PHE A 635 45.31 -0.86 -9.29
N GLY A 636 46.22 -1.84 -9.33
CA GLY A 636 46.91 -2.27 -10.55
C GLY A 636 46.00 -2.76 -11.71
N ARG A 637 44.72 -3.05 -11.46
CA ARG A 637 43.76 -3.46 -12.49
C ARG A 637 43.19 -2.27 -13.29
N LEU A 638 43.22 -1.06 -12.74
CA LEU A 638 42.58 0.12 -13.32
C LEU A 638 43.49 0.86 -14.31
N ASN A 639 43.35 0.58 -15.62
CA ASN A 639 44.21 1.19 -16.64
C ASN A 639 44.08 2.72 -16.72
N LYS A 640 42.87 3.27 -16.59
CA LYS A 640 42.63 4.72 -16.58
C LYS A 640 43.28 5.43 -15.38
N LEU A 641 43.37 4.72 -14.24
CA LEU A 641 44.05 5.24 -13.07
C LEU A 641 45.57 5.27 -13.30
N LYS A 642 46.16 4.25 -13.95
CA LYS A 642 47.59 4.25 -14.29
C LYS A 642 47.99 5.46 -15.13
N GLU A 643 47.17 5.84 -16.10
CA GLU A 643 47.38 7.08 -16.87
C GLU A 643 47.40 8.31 -15.93
N THR A 644 46.43 8.40 -15.02
CA THR A 644 46.34 9.47 -14.02
C THR A 644 47.58 9.51 -13.09
N LEU A 645 48.10 8.35 -12.68
CA LEU A 645 49.30 8.23 -11.84
C LEU A 645 50.55 8.76 -12.57
N VAL A 646 50.71 8.43 -13.86
CA VAL A 646 51.83 8.92 -14.68
C VAL A 646 51.77 10.43 -14.83
N HIS A 647 50.61 10.99 -15.20
CA HIS A 647 50.46 12.44 -15.29
C HIS A 647 50.72 13.15 -13.96
N SER A 648 50.27 12.56 -12.83
CA SER A 648 50.50 13.14 -11.50
C SER A 648 51.99 13.10 -11.12
N SER A 649 52.70 12.00 -11.40
CA SER A 649 54.15 11.89 -11.21
C SER A 649 54.93 12.90 -12.06
N ASN A 650 54.56 13.04 -13.33
CA ASN A 650 55.15 14.03 -14.24
C ASN A 650 54.91 15.47 -13.74
N CYS A 651 53.72 15.76 -13.23
CA CYS A 651 53.41 17.06 -12.61
C CYS A 651 54.24 17.31 -11.34
N LEU A 652 54.45 16.30 -10.50
CA LEU A 652 55.32 16.40 -9.31
C LEU A 652 56.78 16.68 -9.70
N ALA A 653 57.30 16.03 -10.74
CA ALA A 653 58.62 16.30 -11.27
C ALA A 653 58.76 17.77 -11.75
N ILE A 654 57.76 18.28 -12.49
CA ILE A 654 57.72 19.69 -12.91
C ILE A 654 57.64 20.64 -11.71
N ARG A 655 56.82 20.34 -10.70
CA ARG A 655 56.74 21.12 -9.45
C ARG A 655 58.09 21.14 -8.74
N ALA A 656 58.78 20.00 -8.63
CA ALA A 656 60.10 19.91 -8.00
C ALA A 656 61.13 20.82 -8.69
N PHE A 657 61.12 20.89 -10.04
CA PHE A 657 62.00 21.81 -10.79
C PHE A 657 61.74 23.29 -10.48
N ARG A 658 60.49 23.67 -10.17
CA ARG A 658 60.13 25.06 -9.85
C ARG A 658 60.55 25.49 -8.45
N TYR A 659 60.59 24.58 -7.48
CA TYR A 659 60.90 24.91 -6.08
C TYR A 659 62.40 24.93 -5.76
N SER A 660 63.24 24.02 -6.30
CA SER A 660 64.70 24.19 -6.34
C SER A 660 65.41 23.09 -7.18
N LEU A 661 66.62 23.39 -7.69
CA LEU A 661 67.48 22.45 -8.44
C LEU A 661 68.05 21.30 -7.58
N ASN A 662 67.88 21.32 -6.25
CA ASN A 662 68.47 20.32 -5.35
C ASN A 662 67.67 19.00 -5.25
N HIS A 663 66.57 18.86 -6.01
CA HIS A 663 65.71 17.67 -6.01
C HIS A 663 65.94 16.73 -7.21
N LEU A 664 67.11 16.77 -7.87
CA LEU A 664 67.39 15.94 -9.05
C LEU A 664 67.21 14.43 -8.79
N THR A 665 67.56 13.96 -7.58
CA THR A 665 67.33 12.57 -7.15
C THR A 665 65.84 12.24 -7.08
N PHE A 666 65.03 13.13 -6.52
CA PHE A 666 63.57 12.97 -6.45
C PHE A 666 62.92 12.98 -7.84
N VAL A 667 63.36 13.87 -8.74
CA VAL A 667 62.85 13.89 -10.11
C VAL A 667 63.19 12.58 -10.84
N LYS A 668 64.39 12.05 -10.66
CA LYS A 668 64.72 10.70 -11.17
C LYS A 668 63.76 9.65 -10.62
N SER A 669 63.40 9.70 -9.34
CA SER A 669 62.41 8.80 -8.75
C SER A 669 61.00 8.94 -9.35
N CYS A 670 60.56 10.16 -9.68
CA CYS A 670 59.29 10.38 -10.39
C CYS A 670 59.32 9.80 -11.82
N LEU A 671 60.43 9.99 -12.53
CA LEU A 671 60.60 9.48 -13.90
C LEU A 671 60.69 7.96 -13.91
N THR A 672 61.44 7.34 -12.99
CA THR A 672 61.51 5.87 -12.90
C THR A 672 60.16 5.27 -12.51
N PHE A 673 59.39 5.94 -11.66
CA PHE A 673 58.01 5.54 -11.39
C PHE A 673 57.16 5.55 -12.67
N SER A 674 57.23 6.62 -13.48
CA SER A 674 56.51 6.72 -14.75
C SER A 674 57.00 5.64 -15.75
N GLU A 675 58.31 5.46 -15.93
CA GLU A 675 58.94 4.45 -16.79
C GLU A 675 58.48 3.03 -16.47
N VAL A 676 58.33 2.69 -15.19
CA VAL A 676 57.87 1.36 -14.79
C VAL A 676 56.34 1.24 -14.89
N THR A 677 55.59 2.34 -14.83
CA THR A 677 54.11 2.33 -14.83
C THR A 677 53.54 2.24 -16.24
N ILE A 678 54.09 3.00 -17.20
CA ILE A 678 53.57 3.10 -18.59
C ILE A 678 53.46 1.72 -19.28
N PRO A 679 54.45 0.80 -19.19
CA PRO A 679 54.35 -0.52 -19.83
C PRO A 679 53.14 -1.35 -19.37
N SER A 680 52.65 -1.11 -18.16
CA SER A 680 51.54 -1.86 -17.54
C SER A 680 50.14 -1.42 -17.99
N ILE A 681 50.05 -0.36 -18.81
CA ILE A 681 48.79 0.11 -19.42
C ILE A 681 48.42 -0.82 -20.58
N SER A 682 47.14 -1.03 -20.90
CA SER A 682 46.76 -1.91 -22.02
C SER A 682 46.69 -1.18 -23.36
N ALA A 683 46.22 0.07 -23.36
CA ALA A 683 46.01 0.86 -24.58
C ALA A 683 47.33 1.35 -25.18
N GLN A 684 47.66 0.85 -26.37
CA GLN A 684 48.97 1.09 -26.99
C GLN A 684 49.16 2.54 -27.47
N SER A 685 48.10 3.18 -27.95
CA SER A 685 48.11 4.61 -28.33
C SER A 685 48.41 5.50 -27.11
N ARG A 686 47.79 5.21 -25.97
CA ARG A 686 48.03 5.95 -24.72
C ARG A 686 49.43 5.77 -24.17
N LYS A 687 50.04 4.58 -24.32
CA LYS A 687 51.45 4.38 -23.94
C LYS A 687 52.39 5.30 -24.71
N PHE A 688 52.18 5.42 -26.02
CA PHE A 688 52.98 6.27 -26.88
C PHE A 688 52.93 7.73 -26.39
N ASP A 689 51.72 8.27 -26.20
CA ASP A 689 51.52 9.63 -25.70
C ASP A 689 52.22 9.83 -24.34
N LEU A 690 52.03 8.91 -23.38
CA LEU A 690 52.60 9.01 -22.04
C LEU A 690 54.13 8.90 -22.01
N PHE A 691 54.73 8.06 -22.88
CA PHE A 691 56.19 7.99 -23.00
C PHE A 691 56.76 9.31 -23.52
N LEU A 692 56.11 9.94 -24.51
CA LEU A 692 56.53 11.24 -25.02
C LEU A 692 56.40 12.35 -23.98
N GLU A 693 55.26 12.45 -23.30
CA GLU A 693 55.05 13.43 -22.23
C GLU A 693 56.10 13.28 -21.12
N THR A 694 56.42 12.04 -20.74
CA THR A 694 57.44 11.78 -19.71
C THR A 694 58.85 12.12 -20.20
N ALA A 695 59.15 11.89 -21.49
CA ALA A 695 60.41 12.27 -22.11
C ALA A 695 60.60 13.79 -22.13
N GLU A 696 59.54 14.55 -22.43
CA GLU A 696 59.55 16.01 -22.37
C GLU A 696 59.88 16.51 -20.95
N VAL A 697 59.28 15.90 -19.92
CA VAL A 697 59.60 16.24 -18.52
C VAL A 697 61.05 15.88 -18.17
N ALA A 698 61.57 14.76 -18.66
CA ALA A 698 62.98 14.40 -18.48
C ALA A 698 63.94 15.41 -19.14
N LEU A 699 63.61 15.91 -20.34
CA LEU A 699 64.38 16.94 -21.04
C LEU A 699 64.38 18.27 -20.30
N LEU A 700 63.23 18.70 -19.76
CA LEU A 700 63.14 19.90 -18.92
C LEU A 700 64.07 19.82 -17.70
N GLY A 701 64.32 18.61 -17.20
CA GLY A 701 65.26 18.35 -16.11
C GLY A 701 66.73 18.18 -16.49
N GLY A 702 67.08 18.25 -17.78
CA GLY A 702 68.43 17.96 -18.27
C GLY A 702 68.83 16.48 -18.16
N LEU A 703 67.87 15.56 -18.05
CA LEU A 703 68.09 14.12 -17.91
C LEU A 703 68.05 13.42 -19.28
N PHE A 704 69.03 13.73 -20.14
CA PHE A 704 69.08 13.26 -21.53
C PHE A 704 69.03 11.73 -21.68
N SER A 705 69.68 10.98 -20.79
CA SER A 705 69.69 9.52 -20.85
C SER A 705 68.31 8.90 -20.59
N HIS A 706 67.51 9.48 -19.70
CA HIS A 706 66.13 9.03 -19.46
C HIS A 706 65.23 9.41 -20.64
N SER A 707 65.40 10.62 -21.19
CA SER A 707 64.65 11.04 -22.38
C SER A 707 64.91 10.14 -23.59
N GLU A 708 66.16 9.77 -23.87
CA GLU A 708 66.51 8.91 -25.00
C GLU A 708 65.84 7.53 -24.85
N GLY A 709 65.94 6.91 -23.67
CA GLY A 709 65.31 5.61 -23.39
C GLY A 709 63.78 5.64 -23.45
N LEU A 710 63.14 6.75 -23.04
CA LEU A 710 61.69 6.93 -23.13
C LEU A 710 61.23 7.10 -24.59
N VAL A 711 61.98 7.83 -25.42
CA VAL A 711 61.69 7.99 -26.85
C VAL A 711 61.84 6.67 -27.59
N ASP A 712 62.89 5.90 -27.32
CA ASP A 712 63.06 4.56 -27.90
C ASP A 712 61.91 3.61 -27.50
N SER A 713 61.45 3.72 -26.25
CA SER A 713 60.27 2.97 -25.75
C SER A 713 58.96 3.42 -26.41
N ALA A 714 58.82 4.71 -26.72
CA ALA A 714 57.70 5.26 -27.49
C ALA A 714 57.70 4.71 -28.93
N ILE A 715 58.83 4.77 -29.63
CA ILE A 715 58.97 4.25 -30.99
C ILE A 715 58.68 2.75 -31.04
N SER A 716 59.23 1.99 -30.08
CA SER A 716 58.94 0.56 -29.94
C SER A 716 57.45 0.29 -29.71
N SER A 717 56.79 1.16 -28.95
CA SER A 717 55.35 1.09 -28.72
C SER A 717 54.53 1.35 -29.99
N LEU A 718 54.95 2.29 -30.84
CA LEU A 718 54.30 2.59 -32.12
C LEU A 718 54.47 1.43 -33.13
N LEU A 719 55.66 0.86 -33.23
CA LEU A 719 55.96 -0.27 -34.13
C LEU A 719 55.17 -1.54 -33.79
N SER A 720 54.72 -1.68 -32.56
CA SER A 720 53.85 -2.78 -32.13
C SER A 720 52.36 -2.55 -32.47
N LEU A 721 51.97 -1.30 -32.71
CA LEU A 721 50.59 -0.89 -33.05
C LEU A 721 50.27 -1.26 -34.51
N ASP A 722 51.22 -1.04 -35.43
CA ASP A 722 51.15 -1.45 -36.85
C ASP A 722 51.01 -2.96 -37.09
N LYS A 723 51.25 -3.80 -36.07
CA LYS A 723 51.14 -5.27 -36.18
C LYS A 723 49.78 -5.83 -35.75
N MET A 724 48.92 -5.06 -35.09
CA MET A 724 47.62 -5.52 -34.59
C MET A 724 46.42 -5.10 -35.47
N ASP A 725 46.57 -4.10 -36.33
CA ASP A 725 45.54 -3.63 -37.28
C ASP A 725 45.69 -4.22 -38.70
N GLY A 726 46.42 -5.34 -38.84
CA GLY A 726 46.65 -6.07 -40.09
C GLY A 726 45.87 -7.36 -40.22
#